data_AF-A0AAV1N2Q3-F1
#
_entry.id   AF-A0AAV1N2Q3-F1
#
_cell.length_a   1.000
_cell.length_b   1.000
_cell.length_c   1.000
_cell.angle_alpha   90.00
_cell.angle_beta   90.00
_cell.angle_gamma   90.00
#
_symmetry.space_group_name_H-M   'P 1'
#
loop_
_entity.id
_entity.type
_entity.pdbx_description
1 polymer ?
#
loop_
_entity_poly.entity_id
_entity_poly.type
_entity_poly.pdbx_seq_one_letter_code
_entity_poly.pdbx_strand_id
1 'polypeptide(L)'
;MALGSYLSVTLLLSVWAIATCNHIPEGAISMECRNRYLMIAVDLSYTDDKVHFEAVDETGVYPITEQYSAECGYTVSVLPLQGHVELRASYFSCHTDNKDDEEFTFNFNLILIYEGLKEMYALNETCSPSLPWSPREVTCEVNYMEVSVKSDVACPTGTKKDDWDAAVQTAYTSATSDWQVMFQKGDQELMPMNISEAHEQNYAFDLTDGRLIFRTPYGQPDSFSTTVNGVPVEVVHATLFSKQSWVVLMVDLVAACSVYEGSYKNGYMMWETPEVLHPLVSGQHNTHVNIGFDGELVEEAVAEERGYIVEKHNSTVYISIPYNAEGGYRKTCVSGDLNEYFIFNLYLAQISVDEDHIDTRLHFHRTLATPLLPRPVFTENKTVVEESTFTVYLGDVPDDVVLVAVQLNGHDFALPFTNTSTYTISKVVQPNNTHSYTLKVPFDNPVVIQQFSKENAAMQHQLTINYTLTVQPENDPYYHFTSVTALTDVSPPTFDAVCSESGISFRLDHRPSDYLWDISIGSDLLTPELAEQRGYIMSNDSQSLLLEVPLFTEGYEYKDFTLKGFFGTFEILVRDHDTAEVQSSAAKTCPFTTTELIVCSPDGRMTVVAHLSLVVPSGGIPARVNLIDKYCGPKEADSTRALFSFPVNACGSRVMLSKEYVTYENEIFFSKKIRAGKSKSDPRIDTDRVTMKCTYPLAGLHRLFSVYRFESDTAGVGRILHSAHSGPQSPTMEPTTGLQTPLSTTRRTRRPVSIRPGYYPPAQYIQVSSFLKNISKKGAKGSSQVKINTASY
;
A
#
# COMPACT_ATOMS: atom_id res chain seq x y z
N MET A 1 41.61 -82.18 34.89
CA MET A 1 41.17 -82.52 36.25
C MET A 1 41.83 -81.48 37.16
N ALA A 2 41.15 -80.61 37.91
CA ALA A 2 39.82 -80.65 38.49
C ALA A 2 39.19 -79.23 38.58
N LEU A 3 37.87 -79.22 38.76
CA LEU A 3 36.98 -78.09 38.93
C LEU A 3 37.15 -77.37 40.30
N GLY A 4 36.69 -76.12 40.35
CA GLY A 4 36.11 -75.48 41.55
C GLY A 4 36.42 -73.98 41.64
N SER A 5 35.59 -73.06 41.12
CA SER A 5 34.33 -72.49 41.64
C SER A 5 34.50 -71.30 42.61
N TYR A 6 34.14 -70.12 42.08
CA TYR A 6 33.54 -68.91 42.68
C TYR A 6 34.24 -68.13 43.80
N LEU A 7 34.55 -66.85 43.51
CA LEU A 7 33.93 -65.69 44.19
C LEU A 7 34.23 -64.39 43.41
N SER A 8 33.16 -63.80 42.89
CA SER A 8 33.11 -62.49 42.23
C SER A 8 33.22 -61.39 43.28
N VAL A 9 34.24 -60.54 43.20
CA VAL A 9 34.30 -59.26 43.91
C VAL A 9 33.89 -58.17 42.92
N THR A 10 32.63 -57.77 42.98
CA THR A 10 32.14 -56.54 42.33
C THR A 10 32.61 -55.35 43.15
N LEU A 11 33.60 -54.63 42.62
CA LEU A 11 34.04 -53.33 43.11
C LEU A 11 33.02 -52.29 42.60
N LEU A 12 32.10 -51.85 43.47
CA LEU A 12 31.24 -50.69 43.23
C LEU A 12 32.10 -49.43 43.40
N LEU A 13 32.72 -48.97 42.31
CA LEU A 13 33.16 -47.58 42.18
C LEU A 13 31.91 -46.75 41.92
N SER A 14 31.41 -46.10 42.98
CA SER A 14 30.46 -45.00 42.86
C SER A 14 31.12 -43.89 42.05
N VAL A 15 30.78 -43.80 40.78
CA VAL A 15 31.06 -42.63 39.95
C VAL A 15 30.22 -41.50 40.54
N TRP A 16 30.86 -40.61 41.29
CA TRP A 16 30.35 -39.26 41.48
C TRP A 16 30.15 -38.67 40.07
N ALA A 17 28.90 -38.50 39.67
CA ALA A 17 28.57 -37.64 38.55
C ALA A 17 28.99 -36.23 38.97
N ILE A 18 30.16 -35.80 38.49
CA ILE A 18 30.57 -34.41 38.51
C ILE A 18 29.48 -33.68 37.73
N ALA A 19 28.67 -32.90 38.43
CA ALA A 19 27.74 -31.97 37.81
C ALA A 19 28.56 -31.08 36.86
N THR A 20 28.34 -31.26 35.57
CA THR A 20 28.86 -30.34 34.55
C THR A 20 28.17 -29.01 34.79
N CYS A 21 28.90 -28.03 35.33
CA CYS A 21 28.48 -26.62 35.30
C CYS A 21 28.45 -26.19 33.83
N ASN A 22 27.27 -26.25 33.20
CA ASN A 22 27.04 -25.53 31.97
C ASN A 22 27.13 -24.05 32.31
N HIS A 23 28.03 -23.32 31.64
CA HIS A 23 28.08 -21.87 31.77
C HIS A 23 26.87 -21.28 31.05
N ILE A 24 26.09 -20.49 31.78
CA ILE A 24 25.01 -19.67 31.24
C ILE A 24 25.61 -18.68 30.24
N PRO A 25 24.97 -18.42 29.08
CA PRO A 25 25.40 -17.37 28.18
C PRO A 25 25.53 -16.03 28.93
N GLU A 26 26.66 -15.37 28.78
CA GLU A 26 26.95 -14.09 29.43
C GLU A 26 25.86 -13.06 29.04
N GLY A 27 25.08 -12.60 30.02
CA GLY A 27 23.95 -11.66 29.83
C GLY A 27 22.55 -12.26 29.85
N ALA A 28 22.38 -13.59 29.94
CA ALA A 28 21.04 -14.22 30.01
C ALA A 28 20.37 -14.15 31.40
N ILE A 29 21.16 -13.89 32.45
CA ILE A 29 20.69 -13.74 33.83
C ILE A 29 21.34 -12.51 34.44
N SER A 30 20.53 -11.71 35.12
CA SER A 30 20.96 -10.60 35.96
C SER A 30 20.56 -10.88 37.40
N MET A 31 21.47 -10.68 38.35
CA MET A 31 21.19 -10.74 39.78
C MET A 31 21.61 -9.41 40.40
N GLU A 32 20.73 -8.81 41.18
CA GLU A 32 20.95 -7.49 41.76
C GLU A 32 20.46 -7.41 43.19
N CYS A 33 21.36 -7.08 44.11
CA CYS A 33 21.04 -6.78 45.50
C CYS A 33 20.43 -5.38 45.60
N ARG A 34 19.13 -5.33 45.88
CA ARG A 34 18.39 -4.07 46.05
C ARG A 34 18.20 -3.79 47.51
N ASN A 35 17.60 -2.65 47.87
CA ASN A 35 17.69 -2.18 49.25
C ASN A 35 17.12 -3.16 50.31
N ARG A 36 16.12 -3.99 49.95
CA ARG A 36 15.40 -4.92 50.87
C ARG A 36 15.15 -6.32 50.31
N TYR A 37 15.58 -6.59 49.08
CA TYR A 37 15.34 -7.85 48.40
C TYR A 37 16.43 -8.11 47.36
N LEU A 38 16.67 -9.37 47.06
CA LEU A 38 17.45 -9.78 45.90
C LEU A 38 16.50 -9.89 44.70
N MET A 39 16.90 -9.33 43.57
CA MET A 39 16.23 -9.51 42.29
C MET A 39 17.05 -10.43 41.39
N ILE A 40 16.39 -11.39 40.76
CA ILE A 40 16.95 -12.27 39.73
C ILE A 40 16.08 -12.15 38.49
N ALA A 41 16.62 -11.62 37.40
CA ALA A 41 15.96 -11.51 36.10
C ALA A 41 16.57 -12.49 35.10
N VAL A 42 15.73 -13.26 34.41
CA VAL A 42 16.12 -14.31 33.45
C VAL A 42 15.51 -14.03 32.08
N ASP A 43 16.34 -13.79 31.07
CA ASP A 43 15.90 -13.46 29.71
C ASP A 43 15.21 -14.67 29.04
N LEU A 44 13.95 -14.47 28.65
CA LEU A 44 13.07 -15.43 28.01
C LEU A 44 13.50 -15.78 26.58
N SER A 45 14.32 -14.95 25.91
CA SER A 45 14.83 -15.27 24.56
C SER A 45 15.69 -16.55 24.52
N TYR A 46 16.13 -17.04 25.68
CA TYR A 46 16.90 -18.27 25.84
C TYR A 46 16.06 -19.49 26.30
N THR A 47 14.72 -19.39 26.41
CA THR A 47 13.86 -20.44 26.98
C THR A 47 12.43 -20.45 26.39
N ASP A 48 11.77 -21.61 26.34
CA ASP A 48 10.39 -21.76 25.83
C ASP A 48 9.32 -21.37 26.90
N ASP A 49 9.46 -20.21 27.54
CA ASP A 49 8.56 -19.65 28.58
C ASP A 49 8.42 -20.45 29.89
N LYS A 50 9.18 -21.53 30.09
CA LYS A 50 9.12 -22.37 31.31
C LYS A 50 10.36 -22.24 32.17
N VAL A 51 10.35 -21.20 32.99
CA VAL A 51 11.36 -20.95 34.03
C VAL A 51 10.81 -21.39 35.39
N HIS A 52 11.61 -22.14 36.14
CA HIS A 52 11.30 -22.48 37.52
C HIS A 52 12.49 -22.17 38.43
N PHE A 53 12.18 -21.76 39.66
CA PHE A 53 13.19 -21.50 40.69
C PHE A 53 13.02 -22.50 41.83
N GLU A 54 14.13 -22.98 42.37
CA GLU A 54 14.19 -23.70 43.64
C GLU A 54 15.11 -22.93 44.58
N ALA A 55 14.70 -22.75 45.84
CA ALA A 55 15.56 -22.23 46.89
C ALA A 55 16.38 -23.36 47.50
N VAL A 56 17.62 -23.06 47.90
CA VAL A 56 18.57 -24.05 48.42
C VAL A 56 19.14 -23.58 49.75
N ASP A 57 19.12 -24.45 50.75
CA ASP A 57 19.76 -24.23 52.04
C ASP A 57 20.46 -25.51 52.54
N GLU A 58 20.92 -25.50 53.79
CA GLU A 58 21.58 -26.66 54.42
C GLU A 58 20.66 -27.87 54.60
N THR A 59 19.34 -27.65 54.62
CA THR A 59 18.32 -28.65 54.87
C THR A 59 17.81 -29.31 53.59
N GLY A 60 17.92 -28.65 52.44
CA GLY A 60 17.55 -29.24 51.15
C GLY A 60 17.32 -28.25 50.01
N VAL A 61 16.51 -28.70 49.05
CA VAL A 61 16.13 -27.96 47.84
C VAL A 61 14.61 -27.85 47.78
N TYR A 62 14.10 -26.64 47.62
CA TYR A 62 12.68 -26.30 47.80
C TYR A 62 12.12 -25.61 46.56
N PRO A 63 11.14 -26.19 45.85
CA PRO A 63 10.55 -25.56 44.68
C PRO A 63 9.72 -24.33 45.07
N ILE A 64 9.99 -23.19 44.42
CA ILE A 64 9.24 -21.94 44.61
C ILE A 64 7.94 -22.04 43.80
N THR A 65 6.91 -22.58 44.44
CA THR A 65 5.54 -22.64 43.89
C THR A 65 4.77 -21.37 44.21
N GLU A 66 3.63 -21.14 43.55
CA GLU A 66 2.79 -19.96 43.78
C GLU A 66 2.39 -19.82 45.26
N GLN A 67 1.92 -20.90 45.89
CA GLN A 67 1.56 -20.89 47.32
C GLN A 67 2.78 -20.71 48.22
N TYR A 68 3.84 -21.48 47.97
CA TYR A 68 5.07 -21.43 48.78
C TYR A 68 5.75 -20.06 48.70
N SER A 69 5.65 -19.39 47.55
CA SER A 69 6.30 -18.10 47.31
C SER A 69 5.86 -17.03 48.31
N ALA A 70 4.55 -16.86 48.50
CA ALA A 70 4.00 -15.85 49.41
C ALA A 70 4.30 -16.16 50.89
N GLU A 71 4.27 -17.44 51.28
CA GLU A 71 4.62 -17.88 52.64
C GLU A 71 6.11 -17.64 52.95
N CYS A 72 6.97 -17.83 51.96
CA CYS A 72 8.43 -17.77 52.13
C CYS A 72 9.10 -16.49 51.65
N GLY A 73 8.36 -15.47 51.24
CA GLY A 73 8.92 -14.15 50.91
C GLY A 73 9.53 -14.09 49.52
N TYR A 74 8.94 -14.80 48.58
CA TYR A 74 9.29 -14.82 47.17
C TYR A 74 8.14 -14.29 46.31
N THR A 75 8.49 -13.64 45.21
CA THR A 75 7.56 -13.23 44.17
C THR A 75 8.17 -13.55 42.82
N VAL A 76 7.50 -14.41 42.05
CA VAL A 76 7.90 -14.72 40.67
C VAL A 76 6.93 -14.04 39.73
N SER A 77 7.44 -13.11 38.93
CA SER A 77 6.67 -12.38 37.92
C SER A 77 7.19 -12.71 36.53
N VAL A 78 6.33 -13.25 35.67
CA VAL A 78 6.64 -13.31 34.25
C VAL A 78 6.38 -11.92 33.68
N LEU A 79 7.38 -11.31 33.05
CA LEU A 79 7.30 -9.97 32.47
C LEU A 79 7.50 -10.08 30.95
N PRO A 80 6.48 -10.55 30.19
CA PRO A 80 6.63 -10.89 28.77
C PRO A 80 7.10 -9.70 27.93
N LEU A 81 6.75 -8.48 28.34
CA LEU A 81 7.11 -7.25 27.65
C LEU A 81 8.58 -6.89 27.73
N GLN A 82 9.23 -7.26 28.82
CA GLN A 82 10.66 -7.07 29.00
C GLN A 82 11.45 -8.29 28.54
N GLY A 83 10.74 -9.31 28.05
CA GLY A 83 11.33 -10.58 27.65
C GLY A 83 12.07 -11.27 28.79
N HIS A 84 11.63 -11.16 30.05
CA HIS A 84 12.28 -11.88 31.14
C HIS A 84 11.29 -12.36 32.23
N VAL A 85 11.74 -13.30 33.05
CA VAL A 85 11.09 -13.70 34.30
C VAL A 85 11.88 -13.12 35.45
N GLU A 86 11.20 -12.46 36.38
CA GLU A 86 11.81 -11.86 37.57
C GLU A 86 11.41 -12.64 38.83
N LEU A 87 12.40 -13.04 39.63
CA LEU A 87 12.23 -13.50 41.00
C LEU A 87 12.69 -12.38 41.94
N ARG A 88 11.82 -11.93 42.83
CA ARG A 88 12.17 -11.10 43.99
C ARG A 88 12.16 -11.96 45.25
N ALA A 89 13.23 -11.91 46.02
CA ALA A 89 13.36 -12.61 47.29
C ALA A 89 13.63 -11.61 48.42
N SER A 90 12.74 -11.56 49.42
CA SER A 90 12.97 -10.77 50.64
C SER A 90 14.30 -11.16 51.27
N TYR A 91 14.99 -10.19 51.88
CA TYR A 91 16.17 -10.50 52.71
C TYR A 91 15.85 -11.43 53.87
N PHE A 92 14.59 -11.50 54.29
CA PHE A 92 14.10 -12.43 55.30
C PHE A 92 13.37 -13.65 54.70
N SER A 93 13.68 -14.04 53.46
CA SER A 93 13.07 -15.22 52.85
C SER A 93 13.48 -16.51 53.57
N CYS A 94 12.64 -17.56 53.53
CA CYS A 94 12.80 -18.78 54.35
C CYS A 94 14.18 -19.46 54.28
N HIS A 95 14.83 -19.39 53.11
CA HIS A 95 16.08 -20.13 52.83
C HIS A 95 17.30 -19.21 52.71
N THR A 96 17.17 -17.97 53.18
CA THR A 96 18.29 -17.02 53.20
C THR A 96 19.15 -17.26 54.45
N ASP A 97 20.46 -17.45 54.25
CA ASP A 97 21.41 -17.41 55.37
C ASP A 97 21.60 -15.96 55.80
N ASN A 98 21.18 -15.62 57.02
CA ASN A 98 21.22 -14.28 57.57
C ASN A 98 22.25 -14.20 58.70
N LYS A 99 23.22 -13.29 58.55
CA LYS A 99 24.19 -12.96 59.60
C LYS A 99 23.91 -11.57 60.13
N ASP A 100 23.44 -11.51 61.38
CA ASP A 100 23.25 -10.28 62.16
C ASP A 100 22.38 -9.20 61.48
N ASP A 101 21.50 -9.58 60.54
CA ASP A 101 20.72 -8.67 59.68
C ASP A 101 21.59 -7.71 58.83
N GLU A 102 22.88 -7.99 58.65
CA GLU A 102 23.86 -7.19 57.91
C GLU A 102 24.33 -7.85 56.60
N GLU A 103 24.34 -9.18 56.55
CA GLU A 103 24.76 -9.96 55.39
C GLU A 103 23.76 -11.12 55.15
N PHE A 104 23.24 -11.18 53.92
CA PHE A 104 22.22 -12.14 53.49
C PHE A 104 22.74 -12.94 52.31
N THR A 105 22.88 -14.25 52.47
CA THR A 105 23.33 -15.14 51.39
C THR A 105 22.18 -15.96 50.85
N PHE A 106 21.95 -15.83 49.55
CA PHE A 106 20.90 -16.52 48.82
C PHE A 106 21.50 -17.61 47.94
N ASN A 107 20.85 -18.77 47.92
CA ASN A 107 21.19 -19.85 47.00
C ASN A 107 19.92 -20.35 46.31
N PHE A 108 19.95 -20.38 44.98
CA PHE A 108 18.85 -20.84 44.16
C PHE A 108 19.33 -21.81 43.08
N ASN A 109 18.47 -22.73 42.67
CA ASN A 109 18.61 -23.40 41.39
C ASN A 109 17.61 -22.79 40.41
N LEU A 110 18.13 -22.25 39.31
CA LEU A 110 17.33 -21.90 38.14
C LEU A 110 17.18 -23.13 37.26
N ILE A 111 15.94 -23.47 36.93
CA ILE A 111 15.59 -24.55 36.02
C ILE A 111 15.04 -23.93 34.73
N LEU A 112 15.74 -24.21 33.62
CA LEU A 112 15.30 -23.85 32.28
C LEU A 112 14.82 -25.10 31.54
N ILE A 113 13.70 -24.98 30.84
CA ILE A 113 13.16 -26.04 29.99
C ILE A 113 13.14 -25.53 28.55
N TYR A 114 14.02 -26.08 27.71
CA TYR A 114 14.13 -25.73 26.29
C TYR A 114 14.06 -26.99 25.43
N GLU A 115 13.16 -27.04 24.45
CA GLU A 115 12.94 -28.22 23.59
C GLU A 115 12.73 -29.55 24.38
N GLY A 116 12.22 -29.46 25.61
CA GLY A 116 12.02 -30.61 26.50
C GLY A 116 13.26 -31.09 27.25
N LEU A 117 14.41 -30.44 27.08
CA LEU A 117 15.60 -30.64 27.90
C LEU A 117 15.51 -29.74 29.15
N LYS A 118 15.73 -30.35 30.32
CA LYS A 118 15.78 -29.65 31.62
C LYS A 118 17.23 -29.36 31.96
N GLU A 119 17.59 -28.09 31.99
CA GLU A 119 18.90 -27.63 32.48
C GLU A 119 18.74 -26.94 33.83
N MET A 120 19.75 -27.10 34.69
CA MET A 120 19.76 -26.57 36.04
C MET A 120 21.03 -25.74 36.25
N TYR A 121 20.86 -24.54 36.78
CA TYR A 121 21.91 -23.58 37.03
C TYR A 121 21.88 -23.17 38.49
N ALA A 122 22.97 -23.42 39.21
CA ALA A 122 23.13 -22.95 40.58
C ALA A 122 23.46 -21.46 40.56
N LEU A 123 22.66 -20.67 41.25
CA LEU A 123 22.79 -19.23 41.43
C LEU A 123 23.05 -18.97 42.91
N ASN A 124 24.03 -18.13 43.21
CA ASN A 124 24.28 -17.68 44.57
C ASN A 124 24.65 -16.21 44.55
N GLU A 125 24.15 -15.47 45.54
CA GLU A 125 24.50 -14.06 45.70
C GLU A 125 24.47 -13.70 47.18
N THR A 126 25.41 -12.86 47.61
CA THR A 126 25.47 -12.35 48.98
C THR A 126 25.24 -10.85 48.95
N CYS A 127 24.20 -10.42 49.66
CA CYS A 127 23.75 -9.04 49.69
C CYS A 127 23.94 -8.42 51.07
N SER A 128 24.29 -7.13 51.08
CA SER A 128 24.27 -6.30 52.29
C SER A 128 23.32 -5.11 52.09
N PRO A 129 22.43 -4.80 53.04
CA PRO A 129 21.54 -3.65 52.94
C PRO A 129 22.34 -2.35 52.82
N SER A 130 21.99 -1.50 51.84
CA SER A 130 22.64 -0.20 51.65
C SER A 130 22.28 0.81 52.76
N LEU A 131 21.12 0.63 53.39
CA LEU A 131 20.61 1.45 54.48
C LEU A 131 20.27 0.59 55.69
N PRO A 132 20.55 1.06 56.93
CA PRO A 132 20.12 0.38 58.15
C PRO A 132 18.62 0.11 58.15
N TRP A 133 18.25 -0.99 58.81
CA TRP A 133 16.87 -1.37 59.04
C TRP A 133 16.18 -0.37 59.96
N SER A 134 14.99 0.09 59.58
CA SER A 134 14.14 0.85 60.49
C SER A 134 13.60 -0.06 61.60
N PRO A 135 13.30 0.49 62.79
CA PRO A 135 12.72 -0.27 63.89
C PRO A 135 11.47 -1.06 63.49
N ARG A 136 10.65 -0.52 62.59
CA ARG A 136 9.55 -1.24 61.95
C ARG A 136 9.61 -1.06 60.43
N GLU A 137 9.55 -2.15 59.70
CA GLU A 137 9.40 -2.14 58.24
C GLU A 137 8.22 -3.01 57.82
N VAL A 138 7.46 -2.56 56.83
CA VAL A 138 6.35 -3.30 56.24
C VAL A 138 6.57 -3.34 54.74
N THR A 139 6.47 -4.52 54.14
CA THR A 139 6.60 -4.73 52.70
C THR A 139 5.27 -5.25 52.17
N CYS A 140 4.59 -4.40 51.40
CA CYS A 140 3.42 -4.71 50.62
C CYS A 140 3.87 -5.15 49.22
N GLU A 141 4.25 -6.41 49.11
CA GLU A 141 4.60 -7.03 47.84
C GLU A 141 3.32 -7.31 47.02
N VAL A 142 3.45 -7.83 45.79
CA VAL A 142 2.31 -8.13 44.90
C VAL A 142 1.48 -9.30 45.43
N ASN A 143 2.10 -10.33 46.01
CA ASN A 143 1.45 -11.58 46.45
C ASN A 143 1.41 -11.76 47.99
N TYR A 144 2.18 -11.01 48.78
CA TYR A 144 2.16 -11.11 50.24
C TYR A 144 2.39 -9.77 50.95
N MET A 145 2.11 -9.77 52.26
CA MET A 145 2.44 -8.72 53.20
C MET A 145 3.49 -9.25 54.19
N GLU A 146 4.55 -8.48 54.44
CA GLU A 146 5.60 -8.82 55.39
C GLU A 146 5.81 -7.67 56.38
N VAL A 147 5.90 -7.99 57.67
CA VAL A 147 6.18 -7.04 58.75
C VAL A 147 7.45 -7.49 59.44
N SER A 148 8.37 -6.55 59.65
CA SER A 148 9.63 -6.78 60.34
C SER A 148 9.78 -5.75 61.46
N VAL A 149 9.89 -6.21 62.70
CA VAL A 149 10.01 -5.34 63.88
C VAL A 149 11.30 -5.67 64.62
N LYS A 150 12.04 -4.64 65.04
CA LYS A 150 13.23 -4.80 65.87
C LYS A 150 12.86 -5.43 67.21
N SER A 151 13.58 -6.48 67.58
CA SER A 151 13.48 -7.16 68.87
C SER A 151 14.65 -6.75 69.76
N ASP A 152 14.38 -6.18 70.94
CA ASP A 152 15.39 -5.92 71.97
C ASP A 152 15.57 -7.13 72.92
N VAL A 153 15.02 -8.30 72.57
CA VAL A 153 15.18 -9.53 73.36
C VAL A 153 16.60 -10.07 73.16
N ALA A 154 17.51 -9.69 74.05
CA ALA A 154 18.90 -10.14 74.01
C ALA A 154 18.99 -11.68 74.10
N CYS A 155 19.41 -12.33 73.01
CA CYS A 155 19.99 -13.66 73.08
C CYS A 155 21.29 -13.59 73.90
N PRO A 156 21.56 -14.53 74.84
CA PRO A 156 22.79 -14.51 75.61
C PRO A 156 23.99 -14.77 74.70
N THR A 157 24.75 -13.72 74.38
CA THR A 157 26.00 -13.82 73.61
C THR A 157 27.12 -14.35 74.51
N GLY A 158 27.65 -15.56 74.21
CA GLY A 158 28.81 -16.09 74.95
C GLY A 158 29.30 -17.51 74.62
N THR A 159 30.14 -17.61 73.58
CA THR A 159 31.26 -18.58 73.35
C THR A 159 31.04 -19.99 72.72
N LYS A 160 31.76 -20.17 71.57
CA LYS A 160 32.28 -21.39 70.89
C LYS A 160 31.36 -22.26 70.01
N LYS A 161 31.27 -21.81 68.76
CA LYS A 161 30.74 -22.29 67.46
C LYS A 161 30.44 -23.78 67.13
N ASP A 162 30.86 -24.82 67.88
CA ASP A 162 30.79 -26.19 67.32
C ASP A 162 29.84 -27.16 68.05
N ASP A 163 29.14 -26.74 69.11
CA ASP A 163 28.16 -27.56 69.85
C ASP A 163 26.78 -26.85 69.98
N TRP A 164 26.57 -25.77 69.22
CA TRP A 164 25.50 -24.78 69.44
C TRP A 164 24.30 -24.90 68.52
N ASP A 165 24.41 -25.40 67.28
CA ASP A 165 23.29 -25.37 66.34
C ASP A 165 22.12 -26.25 66.80
N ALA A 166 22.41 -27.40 67.42
CA ALA A 166 21.39 -28.25 68.01
C ALA A 166 20.80 -27.67 69.30
N ALA A 167 21.59 -26.95 70.10
CA ALA A 167 21.14 -26.34 71.37
C ALA A 167 20.32 -25.07 71.13
N VAL A 168 20.65 -24.28 70.11
CA VAL A 168 19.89 -23.11 69.65
C VAL A 168 18.62 -23.57 68.94
N GLN A 169 18.63 -24.60 68.07
CA GLN A 169 17.39 -25.16 67.51
C GLN A 169 16.48 -25.75 68.58
N THR A 170 17.03 -26.43 69.61
CA THR A 170 16.24 -26.98 70.72
C THR A 170 15.72 -25.89 71.67
N ALA A 171 16.48 -24.81 71.89
CA ALA A 171 16.03 -23.64 72.63
C ALA A 171 15.02 -22.80 71.83
N TYR A 172 15.16 -22.72 70.50
CA TYR A 172 14.26 -22.06 69.56
C TYR A 172 12.92 -22.79 69.47
N THR A 173 12.91 -24.12 69.28
CA THR A 173 11.68 -24.93 69.32
C THR A 173 11.02 -24.95 70.70
N SER A 174 11.81 -24.86 71.79
CA SER A 174 11.26 -24.75 73.15
C SER A 174 10.82 -23.34 73.53
N ALA A 175 11.33 -22.29 72.88
CA ALA A 175 10.91 -20.90 73.12
C ALA A 175 9.68 -20.55 72.27
N THR A 176 9.64 -20.95 71.00
CA THR A 176 8.50 -20.79 70.07
C THR A 176 7.25 -21.55 70.53
N SER A 177 7.40 -22.65 71.30
CA SER A 177 6.24 -23.38 71.86
C SER A 177 5.43 -22.58 72.88
N ASP A 178 6.00 -21.53 73.49
CA ASP A 178 5.33 -20.65 74.46
C ASP A 178 4.76 -19.37 73.81
N TRP A 179 5.03 -19.14 72.52
CA TRP A 179 4.48 -18.00 71.77
C TRP A 179 3.14 -18.37 71.15
N GLN A 180 2.18 -17.46 71.28
CA GLN A 180 0.86 -17.55 70.68
C GLN A 180 0.59 -16.30 69.87
N VAL A 181 -0.20 -16.45 68.81
CA VAL A 181 -0.65 -15.32 67.99
C VAL A 181 -2.15 -15.13 68.17
N MET A 182 -2.54 -13.87 68.29
CA MET A 182 -3.93 -13.44 68.25
C MET A 182 -4.13 -12.51 67.07
N PHE A 183 -5.10 -12.82 66.22
CA PHE A 183 -5.49 -11.94 65.12
C PHE A 183 -6.64 -11.02 65.53
N GLN A 184 -6.65 -9.80 65.02
CA GLN A 184 -7.74 -8.85 65.21
C GLN A 184 -8.39 -8.52 63.86
N LYS A 185 -9.73 -8.61 63.82
CA LYS A 185 -10.53 -8.32 62.63
C LYS A 185 -11.55 -7.23 62.97
N GLY A 186 -11.24 -5.98 62.61
CA GLY A 186 -12.01 -4.82 63.08
C GLY A 186 -11.98 -4.73 64.61
N ASP A 187 -13.15 -4.65 65.25
CA ASP A 187 -13.27 -4.61 66.72
C ASP A 187 -13.31 -6.00 67.38
N GLN A 188 -13.12 -7.08 66.60
CA GLN A 188 -13.19 -8.46 67.11
C GLN A 188 -11.79 -9.07 67.24
N GLU A 189 -11.42 -9.42 68.48
CA GLU A 189 -10.26 -10.26 68.78
C GLU A 189 -10.63 -11.74 68.53
N LEU A 190 -9.80 -12.44 67.76
CA LEU A 190 -9.97 -13.87 67.47
C LEU A 190 -9.31 -14.71 68.55
N MET A 191 -9.68 -16.00 68.61
CA MET A 191 -9.09 -16.91 69.59
C MET A 191 -7.59 -17.07 69.30
N PRO A 192 -6.72 -16.98 70.32
CA PRO A 192 -5.30 -17.19 70.12
C PRO A 192 -5.01 -18.62 69.63
N MET A 193 -4.07 -18.72 68.71
CA MET A 193 -3.57 -20.00 68.20
C MET A 193 -2.07 -20.10 68.41
N ASN A 194 -1.56 -21.34 68.42
CA ASN A 194 -0.12 -21.58 68.53
C ASN A 194 0.56 -21.32 67.18
N ILE A 195 1.86 -21.02 67.18
CA ILE A 195 2.59 -20.70 65.95
C ILE A 195 2.57 -21.84 64.93
N SER A 196 2.65 -23.10 65.37
CA SER A 196 2.53 -24.25 64.47
C SER A 196 1.17 -24.33 63.78
N GLU A 197 0.08 -23.99 64.50
CA GLU A 197 -1.28 -23.94 63.93
C GLU A 197 -1.42 -22.77 62.96
N ALA A 198 -0.80 -21.63 63.25
CA ALA A 198 -0.76 -20.49 62.34
C ALA A 198 0.00 -20.82 61.04
N HIS A 199 1.12 -21.56 61.14
CA HIS A 199 1.88 -22.02 59.98
C HIS A 199 1.08 -23.00 59.11
N GLU A 200 0.29 -23.89 59.71
CA GLU A 200 -0.64 -24.76 58.95
C GLU A 200 -1.73 -23.96 58.22
N GLN A 201 -1.95 -22.70 58.61
CA GLN A 201 -2.88 -21.75 57.99
C GLN A 201 -2.16 -20.72 57.08
N ASN A 202 -0.91 -20.98 56.68
CA ASN A 202 -0.09 -20.15 55.79
C ASN A 202 0.31 -18.79 56.38
N TYR A 203 0.34 -18.67 57.72
CA TYR A 203 0.93 -17.54 58.42
C TYR A 203 2.36 -17.89 58.86
N ALA A 204 3.34 -17.19 58.33
CA ALA A 204 4.74 -17.43 58.65
C ALA A 204 5.24 -16.43 59.71
N PHE A 205 5.91 -16.95 60.72
CA PHE A 205 6.57 -16.18 61.77
C PHE A 205 8.02 -16.62 61.86
N ASP A 206 8.93 -15.66 61.89
CA ASP A 206 10.35 -15.93 62.02
C ASP A 206 11.02 -14.95 62.99
N LEU A 207 12.12 -15.38 63.59
CA LEU A 207 12.89 -14.60 64.55
C LEU A 207 14.38 -14.68 64.17
N THR A 208 14.95 -13.54 63.80
CA THR A 208 16.39 -13.37 63.60
C THR A 208 17.06 -12.94 64.89
N ASP A 209 18.39 -12.79 64.87
CA ASP A 209 19.16 -12.30 66.02
C ASP A 209 18.73 -10.90 66.51
N GLY A 210 18.11 -10.09 65.64
CA GLY A 210 17.71 -8.72 65.95
C GLY A 210 16.25 -8.39 65.68
N ARG A 211 15.46 -9.25 65.02
CA ARG A 211 14.15 -8.87 64.47
C ARG A 211 13.13 -9.99 64.48
N LEU A 212 11.87 -9.62 64.62
CA LEU A 212 10.73 -10.51 64.48
C LEU A 212 10.00 -10.22 63.17
N ILE A 213 9.74 -11.27 62.40
CA ILE A 213 9.15 -11.21 61.07
C ILE A 213 7.79 -11.92 61.09
N PHE A 214 6.80 -11.30 60.47
CA PHE A 214 5.51 -11.90 60.18
C PHE A 214 5.20 -11.75 58.70
N ARG A 215 4.76 -12.84 58.06
CA ARG A 215 4.39 -12.85 56.65
C ARG A 215 3.07 -13.56 56.44
N THR A 216 2.29 -13.02 55.51
CA THR A 216 1.02 -13.59 55.11
C THR A 216 0.69 -13.27 53.65
N PRO A 217 0.13 -14.21 52.88
CA PRO A 217 -0.51 -13.90 51.61
C PRO A 217 -1.66 -12.89 51.78
N TYR A 218 -2.03 -12.18 50.72
CA TYR A 218 -3.27 -11.40 50.69
C TYR A 218 -4.50 -12.30 50.66
N GLY A 219 -5.65 -11.79 51.12
CA GLY A 219 -6.94 -12.48 51.07
C GLY A 219 -7.14 -13.56 52.13
N GLN A 220 -6.30 -13.59 53.17
CA GLN A 220 -6.43 -14.57 54.25
C GLN A 220 -7.68 -14.36 55.12
N PRO A 221 -8.23 -15.41 55.76
CA PRO A 221 -9.46 -15.31 56.55
C PRO A 221 -9.40 -14.27 57.68
N ASP A 222 -8.23 -14.10 58.29
CA ASP A 222 -8.01 -13.21 59.43
C ASP A 222 -7.60 -11.80 59.01
N SER A 223 -7.41 -11.54 57.71
CA SER A 223 -7.32 -10.19 57.16
C SER A 223 -8.70 -9.59 56.88
N PHE A 224 -8.75 -8.27 56.73
CA PHE A 224 -9.95 -7.57 56.31
C PHE A 224 -9.62 -6.38 55.39
N SER A 225 -10.50 -6.16 54.42
CA SER A 225 -10.46 -4.97 53.59
C SER A 225 -11.31 -3.86 54.20
N THR A 226 -10.74 -2.65 54.30
CA THR A 226 -11.40 -1.45 54.79
C THR A 226 -11.09 -0.26 53.88
N THR A 227 -11.83 0.83 54.04
CA THR A 227 -11.59 2.06 53.28
C THR A 227 -11.06 3.14 54.21
N VAL A 228 -9.83 3.61 53.95
CA VAL A 228 -9.18 4.70 54.69
C VAL A 228 -9.09 5.90 53.77
N ASN A 229 -9.72 7.03 54.14
CA ASN A 229 -9.79 8.24 53.33
C ASN A 229 -10.29 8.02 51.87
N GLY A 230 -11.15 7.03 51.66
CA GLY A 230 -11.67 6.66 50.33
C GLY A 230 -10.83 5.64 49.56
N VAL A 231 -9.64 5.28 50.05
CA VAL A 231 -8.74 4.31 49.42
C VAL A 231 -8.94 2.92 50.05
N PRO A 232 -9.08 1.84 49.25
CA PRO A 232 -9.19 0.49 49.77
C PRO A 232 -7.84 -0.02 50.30
N VAL A 233 -7.84 -0.54 51.51
CA VAL A 233 -6.66 -1.05 52.22
C VAL A 233 -6.99 -2.43 52.76
N GLU A 234 -6.11 -3.39 52.53
CA GLU A 234 -6.15 -4.68 53.23
C GLU A 234 -5.29 -4.60 54.49
N VAL A 235 -5.85 -5.03 55.61
CA VAL A 235 -5.22 -4.98 56.92
C VAL A 235 -5.19 -6.39 57.51
N VAL A 236 -4.04 -6.75 58.06
CA VAL A 236 -3.87 -7.90 58.94
C VAL A 236 -3.26 -7.41 60.24
N HIS A 237 -3.90 -7.72 61.36
CA HIS A 237 -3.43 -7.33 62.68
C HIS A 237 -3.12 -8.60 63.47
N ALA A 238 -1.85 -8.96 63.50
CA ALA A 238 -1.35 -10.06 64.32
C ALA A 238 -0.67 -9.50 65.57
N THR A 239 -1.07 -9.96 66.75
CA THR A 239 -0.37 -9.70 68.00
C THR A 239 0.28 -10.99 68.46
N LEU A 240 1.61 -11.01 68.45
CA LEU A 240 2.37 -12.12 68.98
C LEU A 240 2.60 -11.91 70.47
N PHE A 241 2.31 -12.90 71.30
CA PHE A 241 2.51 -12.79 72.73
C PHE A 241 3.06 -14.05 73.37
N SER A 242 3.86 -13.87 74.42
CA SER A 242 4.39 -14.96 75.23
C SER A 242 4.40 -14.59 76.69
N LYS A 243 4.03 -15.55 77.54
CA LYS A 243 3.99 -15.37 78.98
C LYS A 243 5.30 -15.83 79.61
N GLN A 244 6.12 -14.87 80.01
CA GLN A 244 7.37 -15.11 80.74
C GLN A 244 7.16 -14.91 82.26
N SER A 245 6.84 -16.00 82.97
CA SER A 245 6.57 -15.99 84.41
C SER A 245 5.47 -15.00 84.82
N TRP A 246 5.84 -13.78 85.23
CA TRP A 246 4.93 -12.72 85.70
C TRP A 246 4.73 -11.57 84.69
N VAL A 247 5.47 -11.58 83.57
CA VAL A 247 5.37 -10.60 82.48
C VAL A 247 4.78 -11.28 81.24
N VAL A 248 3.92 -10.57 80.51
CA VAL A 248 3.47 -10.97 79.17
C VAL A 248 4.15 -10.03 78.19
N LEU A 249 4.95 -10.59 77.28
CA LEU A 249 5.49 -9.87 76.14
C LEU A 249 4.43 -9.88 75.05
N MET A 250 4.16 -8.73 74.44
CA MET A 250 3.26 -8.57 73.31
C MET A 250 3.96 -7.73 72.25
N VAL A 251 3.95 -8.21 71.01
CA VAL A 251 4.53 -7.54 69.85
C VAL A 251 3.44 -7.39 68.82
N ASP A 252 3.22 -6.16 68.39
CA ASP A 252 2.26 -5.83 67.34
C ASP A 252 2.90 -5.95 65.95
N LEU A 253 2.29 -6.76 65.09
CA LEU A 253 2.74 -7.08 63.73
C LEU A 253 1.66 -6.71 62.71
N VAL A 254 1.01 -5.56 62.89
CA VAL A 254 0.07 -5.02 61.88
C VAL A 254 0.76 -4.73 60.55
N ALA A 255 0.20 -5.26 59.47
CA ALA A 255 0.42 -4.78 58.11
C ALA A 255 -0.87 -4.15 57.57
N ALA A 256 -0.73 -3.06 56.83
CA ALA A 256 -1.82 -2.40 56.13
C ALA A 256 -1.33 -1.94 54.77
N CYS A 257 -1.93 -2.46 53.70
CA CYS A 257 -1.47 -2.28 52.33
C CYS A 257 -2.59 -1.76 51.44
N SER A 258 -2.36 -0.64 50.74
CA SER A 258 -3.27 -0.16 49.69
C SER A 258 -3.42 -1.23 48.60
N VAL A 259 -4.67 -1.57 48.30
CA VAL A 259 -5.06 -2.50 47.22
C VAL A 259 -5.77 -1.77 46.09
N TYR A 260 -5.59 -0.45 46.01
CA TYR A 260 -6.13 0.35 44.91
C TYR A 260 -5.50 -0.09 43.59
N GLU A 261 -6.32 -0.43 42.60
CA GLU A 261 -5.87 -0.92 41.29
C GLU A 261 -5.29 0.19 40.39
N GLY A 262 -5.46 1.44 40.81
CA GLY A 262 -5.10 2.61 40.02
C GLY A 262 -6.23 3.09 39.11
N SER A 263 -6.04 4.26 38.51
CA SER A 263 -6.97 4.80 37.51
C SER A 263 -6.22 5.60 36.45
N TYR A 264 -6.79 5.71 35.25
CA TYR A 264 -6.17 6.47 34.16
C TYR A 264 -6.97 7.72 33.83
N LYS A 265 -6.33 8.89 33.87
CA LYS A 265 -6.98 10.17 33.60
C LYS A 265 -6.02 11.19 33.02
N ASN A 266 -6.45 11.90 31.97
CA ASN A 266 -5.71 13.01 31.36
C ASN A 266 -4.25 12.68 30.94
N GLY A 267 -3.97 11.43 30.53
CA GLY A 267 -2.62 11.01 30.16
C GLY A 267 -1.76 10.54 31.32
N TYR A 268 -2.32 10.41 32.53
CA TYR A 268 -1.60 9.93 33.71
C TYR A 268 -2.23 8.64 34.23
N MET A 269 -1.38 7.67 34.55
CA MET A 269 -1.73 6.56 35.41
C MET A 269 -1.62 7.03 36.87
N MET A 270 -2.71 6.90 37.60
CA MET A 270 -2.90 7.42 38.94
C MET A 270 -2.92 6.26 39.94
N TRP A 271 -2.22 6.41 41.06
CA TRP A 271 -2.30 5.49 42.18
C TRP A 271 -2.41 6.24 43.50
N GLU A 272 -3.07 5.62 44.48
CA GLU A 272 -3.44 6.27 45.73
C GLU A 272 -3.09 5.37 46.91
N THR A 273 -2.54 5.98 47.96
CA THR A 273 -2.32 5.33 49.25
C THR A 273 -2.56 6.32 50.40
N PRO A 274 -3.22 5.92 51.49
CA PRO A 274 -3.32 6.75 52.68
C PRO A 274 -1.95 7.13 53.24
N GLU A 275 -1.85 8.35 53.77
CA GLU A 275 -0.64 8.81 54.48
C GLU A 275 -0.43 8.03 55.79
N VAL A 276 -1.52 7.61 56.42
CA VAL A 276 -1.53 6.71 57.58
C VAL A 276 -2.48 5.57 57.28
N LEU A 277 -1.94 4.36 57.09
CA LEU A 277 -2.71 3.19 56.65
C LEU A 277 -3.44 2.46 57.78
N HIS A 278 -3.03 2.64 59.05
CA HIS A 278 -3.73 2.07 60.20
C HIS A 278 -3.66 2.99 61.43
N PRO A 279 -4.78 3.24 62.16
CA PRO A 279 -4.85 4.16 63.30
C PRO A 279 -3.94 3.82 64.50
N LEU A 280 -3.44 2.58 64.61
CA LEU A 280 -2.50 2.20 65.69
C LEU A 280 -1.14 2.87 65.54
N VAL A 281 -0.83 3.43 64.37
CA VAL A 281 0.24 4.41 64.18
C VAL A 281 -0.38 5.80 64.39
N SER A 282 -0.64 6.13 65.67
CA SER A 282 -1.26 7.40 66.08
C SER A 282 -0.18 8.45 66.36
N GLY A 283 -0.23 9.58 65.65
CA GLY A 283 0.66 10.73 65.87
C GLY A 283 0.64 11.72 64.70
N GLN A 284 1.11 12.95 64.93
CA GLN A 284 1.36 13.91 63.84
C GLN A 284 2.61 13.46 63.07
N HIS A 285 2.44 12.63 62.05
CA HIS A 285 3.57 12.05 61.31
C HIS A 285 4.00 12.96 60.16
N ASN A 286 5.28 13.32 60.13
CA ASN A 286 5.90 13.81 58.89
C ASN A 286 6.16 12.59 58.00
N THR A 287 5.32 12.42 56.99
CA THR A 287 5.47 11.32 56.03
C THR A 287 6.34 11.78 54.86
N HIS A 288 7.37 11.03 54.52
CA HIS A 288 8.17 11.21 53.30
C HIS A 288 7.86 10.07 52.32
N VAL A 289 7.77 10.38 51.03
CA VAL A 289 7.41 9.40 50.00
C VAL A 289 8.47 9.46 48.91
N ASN A 290 9.15 8.35 48.69
CA ASN A 290 10.09 8.18 47.60
C ASN A 290 9.46 7.21 46.58
N ILE A 291 9.50 7.60 45.32
CA ILE A 291 8.96 6.81 44.20
C ILE A 291 10.09 6.21 43.38
N GLY A 292 9.81 5.07 42.77
CA GLY A 292 10.72 4.29 41.96
C GLY A 292 9.98 3.43 40.94
N PHE A 293 10.70 2.95 39.94
CA PHE A 293 10.18 2.05 38.92
C PHE A 293 11.10 0.86 38.75
N ASP A 294 10.48 -0.28 38.44
CA ASP A 294 11.15 -1.58 38.34
C ASP A 294 12.01 -1.88 39.55
N GLY A 295 11.68 -1.32 40.73
CA GLY A 295 12.35 -1.59 42.01
C GLY A 295 13.51 -0.65 42.42
N GLU A 296 13.84 0.36 41.62
CA GLU A 296 14.84 1.39 41.98
C GLU A 296 14.14 2.70 42.38
N LEU A 297 14.46 3.22 43.57
CA LEU A 297 13.97 4.52 44.01
C LEU A 297 14.76 5.63 43.31
N VAL A 298 14.05 6.65 42.85
CA VAL A 298 14.66 7.85 42.26
C VAL A 298 14.65 8.99 43.25
N GLU A 299 15.65 9.87 43.15
CA GLU A 299 15.63 11.12 43.89
C GLU A 299 14.44 11.98 43.45
N GLU A 300 13.87 12.75 44.38
CA GLU A 300 12.69 13.58 44.15
C GLU A 300 12.87 14.52 42.94
N ALA A 301 14.03 15.15 42.79
CA ALA A 301 14.34 16.01 41.64
C ALA A 301 14.32 15.26 40.30
N VAL A 302 14.75 14.00 40.27
CA VAL A 302 14.75 13.16 39.07
C VAL A 302 13.33 12.68 38.77
N ALA A 303 12.53 12.38 39.80
CA ALA A 303 11.12 12.05 39.64
C ALA A 303 10.34 13.22 39.01
N GLU A 304 10.59 14.44 39.48
CA GLU A 304 9.98 15.66 38.93
C GLU A 304 10.43 15.93 37.48
N GLU A 305 11.72 15.73 37.16
CA GLU A 305 12.23 15.85 35.78
C GLU A 305 11.57 14.85 34.83
N ARG A 306 11.27 13.64 35.33
CA ARG A 306 10.53 12.59 34.61
C ARG A 306 9.01 12.86 34.54
N GLY A 307 8.53 13.92 35.17
CA GLY A 307 7.13 14.33 35.16
C GLY A 307 6.23 13.57 36.13
N TYR A 308 6.81 12.87 37.12
CA TYR A 308 6.05 12.24 38.19
C TYR A 308 5.52 13.28 39.16
N ILE A 309 4.26 13.12 39.56
CA ILE A 309 3.60 14.03 40.49
C ILE A 309 3.23 13.24 41.74
N VAL A 310 3.79 13.63 42.87
CA VAL A 310 3.45 13.10 44.19
C VAL A 310 2.82 14.22 45.02
N GLU A 311 1.50 14.16 45.19
CA GLU A 311 0.73 15.17 45.92
C GLU A 311 0.16 14.58 47.20
N LYS A 312 0.15 15.36 48.27
CA LYS A 312 -0.50 15.01 49.54
C LYS A 312 -1.73 15.89 49.72
N HIS A 313 -2.90 15.27 49.77
CA HIS A 313 -4.16 15.99 49.95
C HIS A 313 -5.11 15.17 50.82
N ASN A 314 -5.67 15.79 51.86
CA ASN A 314 -6.59 15.15 52.80
C ASN A 314 -6.08 13.83 53.40
N SER A 315 -4.79 13.79 53.80
CA SER A 315 -4.15 12.58 54.37
C SER A 315 -4.16 11.36 53.43
N THR A 316 -4.15 11.62 52.12
CA THR A 316 -3.93 10.64 51.05
C THR A 316 -2.78 11.13 50.17
N VAL A 317 -1.90 10.20 49.80
CA VAL A 317 -0.83 10.39 48.83
C VAL A 317 -1.37 10.00 47.46
N TYR A 318 -1.35 10.95 46.52
CA TYR A 318 -1.71 10.76 45.12
C TYR A 318 -0.45 10.72 44.27
N ILE A 319 -0.36 9.71 43.44
CA ILE A 319 0.77 9.50 42.54
C ILE A 319 0.24 9.55 41.13
N SER A 320 0.85 10.38 40.30
CA SER A 320 0.51 10.52 38.88
C SER A 320 1.74 10.24 38.04
N ILE A 321 1.61 9.28 37.11
CA ILE A 321 2.68 8.79 36.26
C ILE A 321 2.28 9.06 34.81
N PRO A 322 3.00 9.91 34.05
CA PRO A 322 2.73 10.10 32.64
C PRO A 322 2.73 8.77 31.87
N TYR A 323 1.79 8.58 30.93
CA TYR A 323 1.73 7.33 30.16
C TYR A 323 3.01 7.06 29.35
N ASN A 324 3.72 8.11 28.97
CA ASN A 324 4.98 8.07 28.22
C ASN A 324 6.22 8.16 29.12
N ALA A 325 6.06 7.91 30.42
CA ALA A 325 7.16 7.95 31.36
C ALA A 325 8.23 6.88 31.10
N GLU A 326 9.47 7.23 31.45
CA GLU A 326 10.61 6.34 31.39
C GLU A 326 10.48 5.22 32.43
N GLY A 327 10.64 3.95 32.02
CA GLY A 327 10.39 2.77 32.88
C GLY A 327 8.97 2.21 32.76
N GLY A 328 8.10 2.82 31.94
CA GLY A 328 6.83 2.23 31.52
C GLY A 328 6.99 1.32 30.30
N TYR A 329 6.24 0.23 30.25
CA TYR A 329 6.27 -0.75 29.16
C TYR A 329 5.05 -0.59 28.26
N ARG A 330 5.27 -0.26 26.99
CA ARG A 330 4.19 -0.22 25.99
C ARG A 330 3.95 -1.62 25.43
N LYS A 331 2.68 -2.00 25.27
CA LYS A 331 2.25 -3.12 24.45
C LYS A 331 1.16 -2.72 23.47
N THR A 332 1.17 -3.30 22.29
CA THR A 332 0.05 -3.27 21.37
C THR A 332 -0.75 -4.57 21.45
N CYS A 333 -2.08 -4.50 21.29
CA CYS A 333 -2.96 -5.67 21.26
C CYS A 333 -4.14 -5.46 20.32
N VAL A 334 -4.75 -6.55 19.88
CA VAL A 334 -5.93 -6.52 19.01
C VAL A 334 -7.17 -6.83 19.85
N SER A 335 -8.05 -5.83 20.01
CA SER A 335 -9.36 -5.99 20.65
C SER A 335 -10.40 -5.25 19.83
N GLY A 336 -10.89 -5.89 18.77
CA GLY A 336 -11.66 -5.26 17.70
C GLY A 336 -10.77 -4.42 16.80
N ASP A 337 -10.20 -3.35 17.35
CA ASP A 337 -9.20 -2.48 16.72
C ASP A 337 -7.80 -2.70 17.30
N LEU A 338 -6.80 -2.06 16.67
CA LEU A 338 -5.45 -1.98 17.20
C LEU A 338 -5.43 -1.00 18.38
N ASN A 339 -5.05 -1.49 19.55
CA ASN A 339 -4.98 -0.72 20.78
C ASN A 339 -3.58 -0.84 21.37
N GLU A 340 -3.19 0.12 22.20
CA GLU A 340 -2.00 0.08 23.01
C GLU A 340 -2.34 0.28 24.50
N TYR A 341 -1.50 -0.24 25.37
CA TYR A 341 -1.58 0.01 26.80
C TYR A 341 -0.19 0.02 27.41
N PHE A 342 -0.09 0.62 28.58
CA PHE A 342 1.17 0.83 29.29
C PHE A 342 1.12 0.14 30.64
N ILE A 343 2.18 -0.60 30.97
CA ILE A 343 2.36 -1.26 32.26
C ILE A 343 3.47 -0.55 33.03
N PHE A 344 3.27 -0.34 34.32
CA PHE A 344 4.24 0.27 35.22
C PHE A 344 4.42 -0.61 36.45
N ASN A 345 5.66 -1.00 36.74
CA ASN A 345 5.99 -1.66 38.01
C ASN A 345 6.41 -0.59 39.01
N LEU A 346 5.43 -0.04 39.72
CA LEU A 346 5.63 0.98 40.73
C LEU A 346 6.31 0.38 41.97
N TYR A 347 7.42 0.98 42.37
CA TYR A 347 8.05 0.76 43.67
C TYR A 347 7.97 2.04 44.49
N LEU A 348 7.49 1.96 45.72
CA LEU A 348 7.34 3.13 46.58
C LEU A 348 7.79 2.85 47.99
N ALA A 349 8.50 3.81 48.59
CA ALA A 349 8.88 3.81 49.99
C ALA A 349 8.23 5.00 50.71
N GLN A 350 7.35 4.70 51.65
CA GLN A 350 6.69 5.66 52.54
C GLN A 350 7.32 5.57 53.92
N ILE A 351 7.88 6.68 54.39
CA ILE A 351 8.62 6.78 55.65
C ILE A 351 7.80 7.68 56.58
N SER A 352 7.34 7.13 57.69
CA SER A 352 6.64 7.89 58.73
C SER A 352 7.45 7.88 60.01
N VAL A 353 7.58 9.04 60.64
CA VAL A 353 8.24 9.19 61.95
C VAL A 353 7.18 9.50 63.00
N ASP A 354 7.17 8.75 64.09
CA ASP A 354 6.26 8.98 65.22
C ASP A 354 6.76 10.05 66.21
N GLU A 355 5.95 10.33 67.24
CA GLU A 355 6.27 11.33 68.27
C GLU A 355 7.51 10.95 69.10
N ASP A 356 7.84 9.66 69.16
CA ASP A 356 9.01 9.10 69.85
C ASP A 356 10.25 9.01 68.95
N HIS A 357 10.19 9.59 67.74
CA HIS A 357 11.24 9.56 66.70
C HIS A 357 11.61 8.14 66.23
N ILE A 358 10.64 7.22 66.26
CA ILE A 358 10.80 5.87 65.73
C ILE A 358 10.33 5.88 64.27
N ASP A 359 11.25 5.54 63.37
CA ASP A 359 10.97 5.43 61.94
C ASP A 359 10.20 4.13 61.65
N THR A 360 9.05 4.26 60.98
CA THR A 360 8.39 3.16 60.30
C THR A 360 8.53 3.34 58.79
N ARG A 361 9.04 2.32 58.10
CA ARG A 361 9.14 2.32 56.63
C ARG A 361 8.16 1.33 56.04
N LEU A 362 7.52 1.75 54.96
CA LEU A 362 6.56 0.97 54.24
C LEU A 362 6.93 0.93 52.77
N HIS A 363 7.08 -0.27 52.24
CA HIS A 363 7.45 -0.54 50.87
C HIS A 363 6.24 -1.07 50.10
N PHE A 364 6.00 -0.55 48.90
CA PHE A 364 4.95 -1.03 48.01
C PHE A 364 5.53 -1.47 46.68
N HIS A 365 5.12 -2.66 46.24
CA HIS A 365 5.31 -3.14 44.88
C HIS A 365 3.95 -3.31 44.21
N ARG A 366 3.70 -2.56 43.14
CA ARG A 366 2.42 -2.57 42.42
C ARG A 366 2.63 -2.57 40.92
N THR A 367 1.94 -3.46 40.22
CA THR A 367 1.86 -3.44 38.77
C THR A 367 0.60 -2.68 38.36
N LEU A 368 0.78 -1.55 37.72
CA LEU A 368 -0.29 -0.67 37.23
C LEU A 368 -0.39 -0.81 35.72
N ALA A 369 -1.60 -0.87 35.18
CA ALA A 369 -1.82 -0.91 33.74
C ALA A 369 -2.85 0.15 33.31
N THR A 370 -2.58 0.83 32.20
CA THR A 370 -3.59 1.71 31.60
C THR A 370 -4.69 0.89 30.95
N PRO A 371 -5.90 1.46 30.79
CA PRO A 371 -6.90 0.91 29.89
C PRO A 371 -6.36 0.80 28.45
N LEU A 372 -7.07 0.04 27.61
CA LEU A 372 -6.76 -0.04 26.18
C LEU A 372 -7.00 1.33 25.51
N LEU A 373 -5.93 1.90 24.96
CA LEU A 373 -5.93 3.16 24.23
C LEU A 373 -5.94 2.88 22.72
N PRO A 374 -6.86 3.45 21.93
CA PRO A 374 -6.88 3.23 20.48
C PRO A 374 -5.60 3.71 19.80
N ARG A 375 -5.00 2.86 18.96
CA ARG A 375 -3.77 3.16 18.20
C ARG A 375 -4.00 2.95 16.70
N PRO A 376 -4.67 3.88 16.01
CA PRO A 376 -4.98 3.72 14.60
C PRO A 376 -3.73 3.85 13.74
N VAL A 377 -3.58 2.95 12.77
CA VAL A 377 -2.65 3.13 11.65
C VAL A 377 -3.35 3.87 10.52
N PHE A 378 -2.60 4.59 9.69
CA PHE A 378 -3.18 5.37 8.60
C PHE A 378 -2.51 5.09 7.26
N THR A 379 -3.26 5.29 6.18
CA THR A 379 -2.73 5.23 4.82
C THR A 379 -2.79 6.57 4.13
N GLU A 380 -1.73 6.90 3.39
CA GLU A 380 -1.63 8.10 2.57
C GLU A 380 -1.31 7.72 1.12
N ASN A 381 -2.06 8.29 0.17
CA ASN A 381 -1.81 8.11 -1.26
C ASN A 381 -0.75 9.12 -1.73
N LYS A 382 0.47 8.64 -2.00
CA LYS A 382 1.62 9.42 -2.51
C LYS A 382 1.90 9.17 -3.99
N THR A 383 0.87 8.76 -4.73
CA THR A 383 0.97 8.45 -6.16
C THR A 383 1.28 9.71 -6.96
N VAL A 384 2.32 9.65 -7.79
CA VAL A 384 2.65 10.64 -8.82
C VAL A 384 2.23 10.04 -10.16
N VAL A 385 1.26 10.66 -10.84
CA VAL A 385 0.62 10.08 -12.04
C VAL A 385 1.63 9.86 -13.16
N GLU A 386 2.60 10.77 -13.30
CA GLU A 386 3.66 10.71 -14.31
C GLU A 386 4.58 9.49 -14.15
N GLU A 387 4.70 8.93 -12.93
CA GLU A 387 5.47 7.71 -12.67
C GLU A 387 4.68 6.43 -13.02
N SER A 388 3.40 6.55 -13.40
CA SER A 388 2.51 5.44 -13.77
C SER A 388 2.50 4.31 -12.73
N THR A 389 2.65 4.66 -11.45
CA THR A 389 2.84 3.70 -10.35
C THR A 389 2.12 4.21 -9.10
N PHE A 390 1.20 3.42 -8.55
CA PHE A 390 0.64 3.69 -7.24
C PHE A 390 1.73 3.64 -6.18
N THR A 391 1.84 4.70 -5.38
CA THR A 391 2.71 4.73 -4.20
C THR A 391 1.84 4.98 -2.98
N VAL A 392 1.64 3.94 -2.15
CA VAL A 392 0.78 4.00 -0.97
C VAL A 392 1.62 3.82 0.28
N TYR A 393 1.49 4.77 1.19
CA TYR A 393 2.22 4.83 2.44
C TYR A 393 1.31 4.36 3.59
N LEU A 394 1.75 3.37 4.36
CA LEU A 394 1.14 2.94 5.63
C LEU A 394 2.02 3.43 6.77
N GLY A 395 1.49 4.32 7.61
CA GLY A 395 2.19 5.01 8.69
C GLY A 395 1.72 4.60 10.09
N ASP A 396 2.49 5.05 11.09
CA ASP A 396 2.25 4.84 12.53
C ASP A 396 2.08 3.39 12.97
N VAL A 397 2.72 2.45 12.25
CA VAL A 397 2.75 1.04 12.67
C VAL A 397 3.68 0.92 13.88
N PRO A 398 3.19 0.45 15.04
CA PRO A 398 4.03 0.28 16.23
C PRO A 398 5.15 -0.76 16.01
N ASP A 399 6.28 -0.62 16.71
CA ASP A 399 7.46 -1.50 16.58
C ASP A 399 7.20 -3.00 16.81
N ASP A 400 6.31 -3.34 17.74
CA ASP A 400 5.85 -4.70 18.06
C ASP A 400 4.80 -5.25 17.09
N VAL A 401 4.43 -4.49 16.04
CA VAL A 401 3.49 -4.92 15.00
C VAL A 401 4.22 -5.12 13.68
N VAL A 402 4.09 -6.28 13.06
CA VAL A 402 4.75 -6.58 11.78
C VAL A 402 3.75 -6.79 10.66
N LEU A 403 4.09 -6.32 9.46
CA LEU A 403 3.30 -6.62 8.26
C LEU A 403 3.68 -7.99 7.72
N VAL A 404 2.71 -8.90 7.63
CA VAL A 404 2.93 -10.29 7.19
C VAL A 404 2.37 -10.60 5.82
N ALA A 405 1.28 -9.94 5.43
CA ALA A 405 0.65 -10.14 4.12
C ALA A 405 -0.03 -8.87 3.62
N VAL A 406 -0.18 -8.79 2.30
CA VAL A 406 -0.91 -7.72 1.63
C VAL A 406 -1.83 -8.35 0.60
N GLN A 407 -3.10 -7.96 0.60
CA GLN A 407 -4.06 -8.34 -0.42
C GLN A 407 -4.37 -7.13 -1.32
N LEU A 408 -4.25 -7.30 -2.63
CA LEU A 408 -4.49 -6.25 -3.63
C LEU A 408 -5.67 -6.65 -4.52
N ASN A 409 -6.75 -5.86 -4.54
CA ASN A 409 -7.97 -6.17 -5.30
C ASN A 409 -8.47 -7.63 -5.14
N GLY A 410 -8.37 -8.18 -3.92
CA GLY A 410 -8.80 -9.54 -3.59
C GLY A 410 -7.77 -10.65 -3.88
N HIS A 411 -6.58 -10.32 -4.37
CA HIS A 411 -5.48 -11.27 -4.57
C HIS A 411 -4.48 -11.20 -3.42
N ASP A 412 -4.17 -12.35 -2.81
CA ASP A 412 -3.24 -12.44 -1.67
C ASP A 412 -1.78 -12.47 -2.12
N PHE A 413 -0.94 -11.71 -1.41
CA PHE A 413 0.50 -11.67 -1.63
C PHE A 413 1.26 -11.86 -0.31
N ALA A 414 2.08 -12.91 -0.26
CA ALA A 414 2.94 -13.20 0.89
C ALA A 414 4.22 -12.36 0.85
N LEU A 415 4.70 -11.94 2.03
CA LEU A 415 5.95 -11.19 2.19
C LEU A 415 7.13 -12.12 2.56
N PRO A 416 8.38 -11.77 2.18
CA PRO A 416 8.74 -10.74 1.22
C PRO A 416 8.29 -11.13 -0.18
N PHE A 417 7.94 -10.14 -1.00
CA PHE A 417 7.59 -10.40 -2.38
C PHE A 417 8.76 -11.09 -3.11
N THR A 418 8.47 -12.15 -3.86
CA THR A 418 9.49 -12.87 -4.64
C THR A 418 10.16 -11.92 -5.64
N ASN A 419 11.48 -12.04 -5.89
CA ASN A 419 12.24 -11.16 -6.81
C ASN A 419 11.70 -11.05 -8.26
N THR A 420 10.66 -11.81 -8.61
CA THR A 420 9.95 -11.80 -9.90
C THR A 420 8.69 -10.94 -9.93
N SER A 421 8.27 -10.35 -8.81
CA SER A 421 7.06 -9.53 -8.74
C SER A 421 7.31 -8.07 -9.14
N THR A 422 6.41 -7.50 -9.94
CA THR A 422 6.44 -6.09 -10.38
C THR A 422 6.01 -5.09 -9.30
N TYR A 423 5.71 -5.56 -8.08
CA TYR A 423 5.35 -4.76 -6.92
C TYR A 423 6.45 -4.82 -5.85
N THR A 424 6.66 -3.71 -5.16
CA THR A 424 7.71 -3.60 -4.11
C THR A 424 7.13 -3.02 -2.83
N ILE A 425 7.56 -3.55 -1.69
CA ILE A 425 7.29 -2.96 -0.38
C ILE A 425 8.60 -2.67 0.34
N SER A 426 8.70 -1.48 0.92
CA SER A 426 9.87 -1.07 1.71
C SER A 426 9.44 -0.68 3.12
N LYS A 427 10.13 -1.22 4.13
CA LYS A 427 9.98 -0.84 5.54
C LYS A 427 10.97 0.28 5.89
N VAL A 428 10.50 1.29 6.62
CA VAL A 428 11.34 2.39 7.14
C VAL A 428 11.06 2.57 8.64
N VAL A 429 12.10 2.59 9.45
CA VAL A 429 11.99 2.86 10.90
C VAL A 429 11.89 4.36 11.14
N GLN A 430 11.02 4.78 12.07
CA GLN A 430 10.79 6.19 12.42
C GLN A 430 11.22 6.51 13.85
N PRO A 431 11.43 7.79 14.19
CA PRO A 431 11.94 8.21 15.51
C PRO A 431 11.04 7.89 16.72
N ASN A 432 9.76 7.55 16.51
CA ASN A 432 8.77 7.39 17.59
C ASN A 432 8.49 5.92 17.96
N ASN A 433 9.48 5.04 17.85
CA ASN A 433 9.30 3.58 17.99
C ASN A 433 8.17 3.03 17.10
N THR A 434 8.00 3.66 15.94
CA THR A 434 7.08 3.23 14.90
C THR A 434 7.86 2.97 13.63
N HIS A 435 7.23 2.29 12.69
CA HIS A 435 7.75 2.13 11.35
C HIS A 435 6.64 2.31 10.33
N SER A 436 7.05 2.49 9.08
CA SER A 436 6.12 2.61 7.96
C SER A 436 6.46 1.64 6.85
N TYR A 437 5.46 1.37 6.04
CA TYR A 437 5.57 0.58 4.83
C TYR A 437 5.18 1.45 3.63
N THR A 438 5.96 1.38 2.56
CA THR A 438 5.60 2.00 1.28
C THR A 438 5.41 0.91 0.25
N LEU A 439 4.18 0.77 -0.24
CA LEU A 439 3.81 -0.15 -1.30
C LEU A 439 3.86 0.58 -2.64
N LYS A 440 4.53 0.00 -3.64
CA LYS A 440 4.53 0.47 -5.02
C LYS A 440 3.94 -0.56 -5.98
N VAL A 441 2.97 -0.15 -6.79
CA VAL A 441 2.27 -1.00 -7.77
C VAL A 441 2.11 -0.26 -9.11
N PRO A 442 2.73 -0.70 -10.21
CA PRO A 442 2.57 -0.09 -11.54
C PRO A 442 1.12 -0.13 -12.03
N PHE A 443 0.68 0.90 -12.76
CA PHE A 443 -0.68 0.96 -13.32
C PHE A 443 -0.95 -0.17 -14.33
N ASP A 444 0.07 -0.59 -15.09
CA ASP A 444 -0.01 -1.68 -16.07
C ASP A 444 -0.06 -3.08 -15.41
N ASN A 445 0.05 -3.17 -14.09
CA ASN A 445 -0.07 -4.45 -13.40
C ASN A 445 -1.50 -4.99 -13.53
N PRO A 446 -1.70 -6.27 -13.88
CA PRO A 446 -3.04 -6.86 -14.05
C PRO A 446 -3.91 -6.81 -12.78
N VAL A 447 -3.32 -6.62 -11.60
CA VAL A 447 -4.08 -6.45 -10.35
C VAL A 447 -4.77 -5.09 -10.27
N VAL A 448 -4.30 -4.08 -11.00
CA VAL A 448 -4.89 -2.73 -11.02
C VAL A 448 -6.10 -2.73 -11.94
N ILE A 449 -7.25 -2.33 -11.40
CA ILE A 449 -8.46 -2.19 -12.20
C ILE A 449 -8.36 -0.87 -12.95
N GLN A 450 -8.45 -0.93 -14.28
CA GLN A 450 -8.46 0.25 -15.13
C GLN A 450 -9.84 0.39 -15.77
N GLN A 451 -10.47 1.55 -15.61
CA GLN A 451 -11.79 1.84 -16.16
C GLN A 451 -11.84 3.26 -16.70
N PHE A 452 -12.43 3.46 -17.87
CA PHE A 452 -12.63 4.80 -18.41
C PHE A 452 -13.74 5.54 -17.64
N SER A 453 -13.43 6.71 -17.11
CA SER A 453 -14.40 7.58 -16.45
C SER A 453 -14.92 8.63 -17.43
N LYS A 454 -16.21 8.53 -17.77
CA LYS A 454 -16.89 9.48 -18.67
C LYS A 454 -16.95 10.90 -18.09
N GLU A 455 -17.13 11.02 -16.78
CA GLU A 455 -17.25 12.31 -16.09
C GLU A 455 -15.93 13.09 -16.13
N ASN A 456 -14.80 12.38 -15.99
CA ASN A 456 -13.47 12.98 -15.97
C ASN A 456 -12.78 12.97 -17.35
N ALA A 457 -13.40 12.35 -18.37
CA ALA A 457 -12.80 12.10 -19.68
C ALA A 457 -11.39 11.49 -19.61
N ALA A 458 -11.15 10.62 -18.62
CA ALA A 458 -9.84 10.11 -18.26
C ALA A 458 -9.90 8.62 -17.88
N MET A 459 -8.76 7.93 -17.98
CA MET A 459 -8.61 6.56 -17.51
C MET A 459 -8.45 6.58 -15.99
N GLN A 460 -9.36 5.93 -15.29
CA GLN A 460 -9.30 5.76 -13.84
C GLN A 460 -8.64 4.44 -13.51
N HIS A 461 -7.53 4.52 -12.78
CA HIS A 461 -6.85 3.39 -12.18
C HIS A 461 -7.33 3.26 -10.73
N GLN A 462 -7.68 2.04 -10.30
CA GLN A 462 -8.13 1.76 -8.94
C GLN A 462 -7.39 0.57 -8.34
N LEU A 463 -6.96 0.76 -7.09
CA LEU A 463 -6.30 -0.26 -6.29
C LEU A 463 -6.89 -0.26 -4.87
N THR A 464 -7.54 -1.36 -4.51
CA THR A 464 -7.91 -1.67 -3.13
C THR A 464 -6.81 -2.50 -2.47
N ILE A 465 -6.50 -2.18 -1.22
CA ILE A 465 -5.39 -2.77 -0.48
C ILE A 465 -5.91 -3.17 0.90
N ASN A 466 -5.62 -4.39 1.31
CA ASN A 466 -5.87 -4.89 2.65
C ASN A 466 -4.56 -5.38 3.26
N TYR A 467 -4.05 -4.67 4.25
CA TYR A 467 -2.83 -5.00 4.97
C TYR A 467 -3.15 -5.94 6.13
N THR A 468 -2.41 -7.05 6.23
CA THR A 468 -2.47 -7.95 7.38
C THR A 468 -1.25 -7.69 8.28
N LEU A 469 -1.52 -7.05 9.40
CA LEU A 469 -0.57 -6.74 10.45
C LEU A 469 -0.71 -7.79 11.56
N THR A 470 0.38 -8.16 12.23
CA THR A 470 0.35 -9.08 13.38
C THR A 470 1.13 -8.51 14.54
N VAL A 471 0.54 -8.54 15.73
CA VAL A 471 1.21 -8.19 16.99
C VAL A 471 2.16 -9.31 17.39
N GLN A 472 3.39 -8.98 17.78
CA GLN A 472 4.38 -9.94 18.27
C GLN A 472 4.49 -9.88 19.80
N PRO A 473 4.69 -11.03 20.49
CA PRO A 473 4.82 -12.40 19.97
C PRO A 473 3.49 -13.17 19.80
N GLU A 474 2.35 -12.62 20.21
CA GLU A 474 1.06 -13.34 20.27
C GLU A 474 0.55 -13.79 18.88
N ASN A 475 1.03 -13.16 17.81
CA ASN A 475 0.63 -13.36 16.42
C ASN A 475 -0.85 -13.06 16.14
N ASP A 476 -1.45 -12.17 16.94
CA ASP A 476 -2.83 -11.71 16.74
C ASP A 476 -2.93 -10.84 15.47
N PRO A 477 -3.78 -11.20 14.49
CA PRO A 477 -3.89 -10.47 13.23
C PRO A 477 -4.82 -9.25 13.34
N TYR A 478 -4.39 -8.14 12.77
CA TYR A 478 -5.15 -6.91 12.55
C TYR A 478 -5.18 -6.57 11.06
N TYR A 479 -6.35 -6.21 10.55
CA TYR A 479 -6.56 -5.93 9.13
C TYR A 479 -6.81 -4.44 8.90
N HIS A 480 -6.06 -3.84 7.99
CA HIS A 480 -6.21 -2.43 7.62
C HIS A 480 -6.54 -2.28 6.13
N PHE A 481 -7.74 -1.79 5.84
CA PHE A 481 -8.26 -1.65 4.49
C PHE A 481 -8.15 -0.21 3.96
N THR A 482 -7.73 -0.05 2.71
CA THR A 482 -7.69 1.24 2.02
C THR A 482 -7.96 1.09 0.51
N SER A 483 -8.35 2.18 -0.15
CA SER A 483 -8.58 2.23 -1.60
C SER A 483 -8.00 3.52 -2.17
N VAL A 484 -7.18 3.39 -3.21
CA VAL A 484 -6.57 4.53 -3.91
C VAL A 484 -6.98 4.55 -5.37
N THR A 485 -7.11 5.76 -5.92
CA THR A 485 -7.45 5.99 -7.32
C THR A 485 -6.51 7.02 -7.93
N ALA A 486 -6.19 6.85 -9.21
CA ALA A 486 -5.45 7.83 -10.02
C ALA A 486 -6.15 8.02 -11.37
N LEU A 487 -6.08 9.23 -11.92
CA LEU A 487 -6.64 9.56 -13.22
C LEU A 487 -5.51 9.87 -14.19
N THR A 488 -5.57 9.26 -15.37
CA THR A 488 -4.63 9.49 -16.47
C THR A 488 -5.40 10.02 -17.67
N ASP A 489 -5.01 11.17 -18.19
CA ASP A 489 -5.65 11.77 -19.36
C ASP A 489 -5.56 10.84 -20.58
N VAL A 490 -6.69 10.67 -21.26
CA VAL A 490 -6.74 9.83 -22.47
C VAL A 490 -6.78 10.73 -23.68
N SER A 491 -5.78 10.59 -24.55
CA SER A 491 -5.68 11.34 -25.80
C SER A 491 -6.05 10.48 -27.01
N PRO A 492 -6.69 11.08 -28.03
CA PRO A 492 -6.99 10.37 -29.28
C PRO A 492 -5.69 9.89 -29.95
N PRO A 493 -5.71 8.74 -30.64
CA PRO A 493 -4.55 8.19 -31.33
C PRO A 493 -4.01 9.13 -32.40
N THR A 494 -2.69 9.12 -32.55
CA THR A 494 -1.97 9.90 -33.54
C THR A 494 -1.35 8.98 -34.57
N PHE A 495 -1.54 9.28 -35.86
CA PHE A 495 -0.94 8.49 -36.94
C PHE A 495 0.39 9.08 -37.38
N ASP A 496 1.38 8.21 -37.55
CA ASP A 496 2.61 8.53 -38.26
C ASP A 496 2.40 8.34 -39.76
N ALA A 497 2.61 9.40 -40.53
CA ALA A 497 2.34 9.42 -41.97
C ALA A 497 3.60 9.64 -42.80
N VAL A 498 3.88 8.72 -43.72
CA VAL A 498 5.09 8.71 -44.57
C VAL A 498 4.70 8.71 -46.06
N CYS A 499 5.35 9.59 -46.82
CA CYS A 499 5.20 9.67 -48.28
C CYS A 499 6.05 8.61 -48.98
N SER A 500 5.50 7.97 -50.00
CA SER A 500 6.21 7.07 -50.91
C SER A 500 6.00 7.51 -52.36
N GLU A 501 6.71 6.90 -53.32
CA GLU A 501 6.46 7.17 -54.75
C GLU A 501 5.08 6.67 -55.20
N SER A 502 4.54 5.64 -54.54
CA SER A 502 3.29 4.96 -54.90
C SER A 502 2.06 5.45 -54.12
N GLY A 503 2.21 6.28 -53.09
CA GLY A 503 1.11 6.65 -52.20
C GLY A 503 1.54 7.21 -50.85
N ILE A 504 0.61 7.21 -49.89
CA ILE A 504 0.84 7.62 -48.50
C ILE A 504 0.60 6.43 -47.58
N SER A 505 1.50 6.20 -46.64
CA SER A 505 1.33 5.19 -45.58
C SER A 505 1.05 5.88 -44.25
N PHE A 506 0.10 5.34 -43.50
CA PHE A 506 -0.28 5.77 -42.16
C PHE A 506 -0.09 4.59 -41.21
N ARG A 507 0.66 4.81 -40.13
CA ARG A 507 0.89 3.83 -39.08
C ARG A 507 0.33 4.34 -37.76
N LEU A 508 -0.35 3.45 -37.04
CA LEU A 508 -0.79 3.66 -35.67
C LEU A 508 -0.30 2.48 -34.83
N ASP A 509 0.45 2.75 -33.77
CA ASP A 509 0.81 1.73 -32.79
C ASP A 509 -0.32 1.63 -31.73
N HIS A 510 -0.79 0.42 -31.45
CA HIS A 510 -1.95 0.19 -30.58
C HIS A 510 -1.64 0.49 -29.12
N ARG A 511 -2.58 1.15 -28.45
CA ARG A 511 -2.57 1.46 -27.02
C ARG A 511 -3.81 0.87 -26.35
N PRO A 512 -3.75 0.56 -25.04
CA PRO A 512 -4.90 0.03 -24.29
C PRO A 512 -6.16 0.89 -24.35
N SER A 513 -6.03 2.20 -24.59
CA SER A 513 -7.13 3.16 -24.71
C SER A 513 -7.76 3.24 -26.09
N ASP A 514 -7.22 2.54 -27.10
CA ASP A 514 -7.62 2.79 -28.50
C ASP A 514 -9.04 2.30 -28.83
N TYR A 515 -9.63 1.43 -28.01
CA TYR A 515 -11.03 0.99 -28.14
C TYR A 515 -12.06 2.12 -27.95
N LEU A 516 -11.64 3.27 -27.40
CA LEU A 516 -12.49 4.44 -27.21
C LEU A 516 -12.68 5.24 -28.52
N TRP A 517 -11.91 4.92 -29.56
CA TRP A 517 -11.84 5.72 -30.78
C TRP A 517 -12.13 4.91 -32.03
N ASP A 518 -12.95 5.48 -32.90
CA ASP A 518 -13.25 4.95 -34.22
C ASP A 518 -12.42 5.69 -35.28
N ILE A 519 -11.74 4.93 -36.14
CA ILE A 519 -10.94 5.48 -37.25
C ILE A 519 -11.82 5.54 -38.49
N SER A 520 -11.89 6.70 -39.15
CA SER A 520 -12.77 6.93 -40.31
C SER A 520 -12.06 7.68 -41.44
N ILE A 521 -12.54 7.48 -42.67
CA ILE A 521 -12.10 8.21 -43.86
C ILE A 521 -13.32 8.96 -44.39
N GLY A 522 -13.33 10.29 -44.17
CA GLY A 522 -14.52 11.11 -44.42
C GLY A 522 -15.67 10.74 -43.47
N SER A 523 -16.75 10.20 -44.03
CA SER A 523 -17.91 9.73 -43.26
C SER A 523 -17.87 8.24 -42.90
N ASP A 524 -16.98 7.47 -43.52
CA ASP A 524 -17.04 6.02 -43.51
C ASP A 524 -16.04 5.43 -42.50
N LEU A 525 -16.49 4.50 -41.66
CA LEU A 525 -15.65 3.79 -40.69
C LEU A 525 -14.61 2.91 -41.41
N LEU A 526 -13.34 3.04 -41.04
CA LEU A 526 -12.26 2.24 -41.61
C LEU A 526 -12.41 0.78 -41.16
N THR A 527 -12.73 -0.08 -42.10
CA THR A 527 -12.83 -1.53 -41.94
C THR A 527 -11.99 -2.21 -43.02
N PRO A 528 -11.53 -3.46 -42.80
CA PRO A 528 -10.83 -4.22 -43.84
C PRO A 528 -11.63 -4.31 -45.14
N GLU A 529 -12.96 -4.48 -45.04
CA GLU A 529 -13.86 -4.54 -46.20
C GLU A 529 -13.93 -3.20 -46.94
N LEU A 530 -13.98 -2.07 -46.23
CA LEU A 530 -13.94 -0.74 -46.85
C LEU A 530 -12.58 -0.49 -47.53
N ALA A 531 -11.49 -0.88 -46.88
CA ALA A 531 -10.14 -0.75 -47.41
C ALA A 531 -10.01 -1.50 -48.74
N GLU A 532 -10.46 -2.76 -48.80
CA GLU A 532 -10.46 -3.55 -50.03
C GLU A 532 -11.34 -2.90 -51.11
N GLN A 533 -12.54 -2.42 -50.76
CA GLN A 533 -13.45 -1.76 -51.70
C GLN A 533 -12.87 -0.47 -52.32
N ARG A 534 -12.10 0.29 -51.54
CA ARG A 534 -11.48 1.55 -51.98
C ARG A 534 -10.06 1.39 -52.53
N GLY A 535 -9.54 0.17 -52.54
CA GLY A 535 -8.19 -0.14 -53.05
C GLY A 535 -7.05 0.26 -52.13
N TYR A 536 -7.32 0.38 -50.83
CA TYR A 536 -6.29 0.57 -49.80
C TYR A 536 -5.70 -0.78 -49.39
N ILE A 537 -4.46 -0.77 -48.91
CA ILE A 537 -3.80 -1.94 -48.34
C ILE A 537 -3.74 -1.76 -46.84
N MET A 538 -4.47 -2.58 -46.10
CA MET A 538 -4.57 -2.50 -44.65
C MET A 538 -3.98 -3.76 -44.01
N SER A 539 -3.11 -3.57 -43.03
CA SER A 539 -2.61 -4.61 -42.14
C SER A 539 -2.90 -4.18 -40.71
N ASN A 540 -3.64 -5.01 -39.96
CA ASN A 540 -3.96 -4.74 -38.56
C ASN A 540 -3.58 -5.96 -37.73
N ASP A 541 -2.54 -5.84 -36.93
CA ASP A 541 -2.10 -6.87 -35.99
C ASP A 541 -2.31 -6.43 -34.54
N SER A 542 -1.81 -7.21 -33.57
CA SER A 542 -1.99 -6.90 -32.14
C SER A 542 -1.16 -5.72 -31.65
N GLN A 543 -0.17 -5.25 -32.43
CA GLN A 543 0.76 -4.18 -32.04
C GLN A 543 0.54 -2.89 -32.82
N SER A 544 0.11 -2.98 -34.08
CA SER A 544 -0.06 -1.81 -34.93
C SER A 544 -1.08 -2.00 -36.04
N LEU A 545 -1.62 -0.88 -36.49
CA LEU A 545 -2.38 -0.71 -37.70
C LEU A 545 -1.51 0.02 -38.74
N LEU A 546 -1.34 -0.58 -39.92
CA LEU A 546 -0.72 0.02 -41.09
C LEU A 546 -1.75 0.15 -42.21
N LEU A 547 -1.98 1.36 -42.68
CA LEU A 547 -2.82 1.68 -43.83
C LEU A 547 -1.95 2.31 -44.92
N GLU A 548 -1.74 1.60 -46.01
CA GLU A 548 -1.14 2.14 -47.22
C GLU A 548 -2.24 2.54 -48.20
N VAL A 549 -2.18 3.78 -48.64
CA VAL A 549 -3.15 4.40 -49.54
C VAL A 549 -2.44 4.64 -50.88
N PRO A 550 -2.64 3.80 -51.90
CA PRO A 550 -2.04 4.00 -53.21
C PRO A 550 -2.54 5.26 -53.92
N LEU A 551 -1.70 5.85 -54.77
CA LEU A 551 -2.10 6.97 -55.62
C LEU A 551 -3.32 6.64 -56.48
N PHE A 552 -4.21 7.62 -56.61
CA PHE A 552 -5.45 7.59 -57.39
C PHE A 552 -6.58 6.73 -56.82
N THR A 553 -6.47 6.29 -55.57
CA THR A 553 -7.61 5.73 -54.82
C THR A 553 -8.59 6.82 -54.40
N GLU A 554 -9.80 6.39 -54.01
CA GLU A 554 -10.81 7.28 -53.43
C GLU A 554 -10.29 7.93 -52.13
N GLY A 555 -10.71 9.16 -51.82
CA GLY A 555 -10.30 9.89 -50.61
C GLY A 555 -9.11 10.85 -50.78
N TYR A 556 -8.37 10.78 -51.89
CA TYR A 556 -7.33 11.76 -52.19
C TYR A 556 -7.88 13.11 -52.68
N GLU A 557 -7.31 14.19 -52.17
CA GLU A 557 -7.43 15.52 -52.77
C GLU A 557 -6.16 15.89 -53.53
N TYR A 558 -6.28 16.18 -54.83
CA TYR A 558 -5.16 16.59 -55.67
C TYR A 558 -5.19 18.08 -55.97
N LYS A 559 -4.07 18.77 -55.75
CA LYS A 559 -3.91 20.21 -55.98
C LYS A 559 -2.58 20.53 -56.66
N ASP A 560 -2.50 21.74 -57.22
CA ASP A 560 -1.30 22.34 -57.81
C ASP A 560 -0.60 21.50 -58.90
N PHE A 561 -1.37 21.09 -59.90
CA PHE A 561 -0.84 20.42 -61.08
C PHE A 561 0.09 21.32 -61.90
N THR A 562 1.33 20.84 -62.08
CA THR A 562 2.38 21.41 -62.94
C THR A 562 3.08 20.28 -63.71
N LEU A 563 3.89 20.62 -64.72
CA LEU A 563 4.73 19.61 -65.39
C LEU A 563 5.83 19.01 -64.49
N LYS A 564 6.15 19.66 -63.36
CA LYS A 564 7.11 19.14 -62.38
C LYS A 564 6.49 18.13 -61.43
N GLY A 565 5.17 18.15 -61.28
CA GLY A 565 4.44 17.30 -60.34
C GLY A 565 3.16 17.96 -59.84
N PHE A 566 2.52 17.31 -58.87
CA PHE A 566 1.32 17.75 -58.19
C PHE A 566 1.38 17.32 -56.72
N PHE A 567 0.50 17.86 -55.87
CA PHE A 567 0.38 17.44 -54.48
C PHE A 567 -0.87 16.61 -54.30
N GLY A 568 -0.74 15.49 -53.58
CA GLY A 568 -1.87 14.68 -53.11
C GLY A 568 -1.96 14.76 -51.60
N THR A 569 -3.13 15.08 -51.08
CA THR A 569 -3.45 15.10 -49.66
C THR A 569 -4.42 13.98 -49.34
N PHE A 570 -4.17 13.25 -48.26
CA PHE A 570 -5.08 12.27 -47.70
C PHE A 570 -5.27 12.54 -46.21
N GLU A 571 -6.50 12.42 -45.72
CA GLU A 571 -6.86 12.71 -44.32
C GLU A 571 -7.61 11.53 -43.70
N ILE A 572 -7.16 11.13 -42.52
CA ILE A 572 -7.82 10.16 -41.64
C ILE A 572 -8.41 10.93 -40.46
N LEU A 573 -9.64 10.61 -40.08
CA LEU A 573 -10.34 11.21 -38.95
C LEU A 573 -10.45 10.19 -37.80
N VAL A 574 -10.16 10.63 -36.59
CA VAL A 574 -10.35 9.87 -35.35
C VAL A 574 -11.59 10.43 -34.65
N ARG A 575 -12.56 9.55 -34.41
CA ARG A 575 -13.85 9.89 -33.81
C ARG A 575 -14.02 9.21 -32.48
N ASP A 576 -14.78 9.83 -31.60
CA ASP A 576 -15.25 9.19 -30.38
C ASP A 576 -16.24 8.07 -30.71
N HIS A 577 -16.05 6.89 -30.13
CA HIS A 577 -16.84 5.69 -30.44
C HIS A 577 -18.35 5.86 -30.14
N ASP A 578 -18.69 6.56 -29.06
CA ASP A 578 -20.09 6.70 -28.61
C ASP A 578 -20.82 7.84 -29.34
N THR A 579 -20.15 8.97 -29.55
CA THR A 579 -20.75 10.21 -30.07
C THR A 579 -20.52 10.43 -31.56
N ALA A 580 -19.58 9.70 -32.17
CA ALA A 580 -19.11 9.88 -33.55
C ALA A 580 -18.56 11.28 -33.87
N GLU A 581 -18.30 12.13 -32.87
CA GLU A 581 -17.68 13.44 -33.04
C GLU A 581 -16.19 13.31 -33.39
N VAL A 582 -15.69 14.19 -34.27
CA VAL A 582 -14.28 14.19 -34.68
C VAL A 582 -13.43 14.82 -33.58
N GLN A 583 -12.52 14.03 -33.02
CA GLN A 583 -11.63 14.44 -31.92
C GLN A 583 -10.24 14.83 -32.42
N SER A 584 -9.78 14.18 -33.50
CA SER A 584 -8.48 14.46 -34.11
C SER A 584 -8.50 14.08 -35.60
N SER A 585 -7.55 14.62 -36.37
CA SER A 585 -7.30 14.20 -37.75
C SER A 585 -5.82 14.09 -38.08
N ALA A 586 -5.49 13.14 -38.95
CA ALA A 586 -4.16 12.94 -39.49
C ALA A 586 -4.20 13.18 -41.00
N ALA A 587 -3.82 14.39 -41.41
CA ALA A 587 -3.72 14.78 -42.82
C ALA A 587 -2.26 14.81 -43.26
N LYS A 588 -1.95 14.17 -44.40
CA LYS A 588 -0.62 14.20 -45.01
C LYS A 588 -0.70 14.65 -46.45
N THR A 589 0.15 15.62 -46.80
CA THR A 589 0.31 16.13 -48.17
C THR A 589 1.67 15.71 -48.70
N CYS A 590 1.69 15.03 -49.85
CA CYS A 590 2.89 14.51 -50.48
C CYS A 590 3.03 15.00 -51.93
N PRO A 591 4.25 15.34 -52.37
CA PRO A 591 4.51 15.67 -53.77
C PRO A 591 4.63 14.38 -54.61
N PHE A 592 4.00 14.39 -55.79
CA PHE A 592 4.02 13.27 -56.73
C PHE A 592 4.38 13.76 -58.13
N THR A 593 5.01 12.87 -58.91
CA THR A 593 5.38 13.15 -60.30
C THR A 593 4.89 12.03 -61.19
N THR A 594 4.32 12.39 -62.35
CA THR A 594 3.82 11.41 -63.33
C THR A 594 4.15 11.88 -64.75
N THR A 595 4.31 10.92 -65.65
CA THR A 595 4.58 11.17 -67.07
C THR A 595 3.30 11.45 -67.86
N GLU A 596 2.23 10.71 -67.54
CA GLU A 596 0.87 10.95 -68.01
C GLU A 596 -0.11 10.89 -66.84
N LEU A 597 -1.11 11.76 -66.87
CA LEU A 597 -2.12 11.86 -65.84
C LEU A 597 -3.41 12.43 -66.41
N ILE A 598 -4.55 11.93 -65.95
CA ILE A 598 -5.86 12.55 -66.17
C ILE A 598 -6.62 12.57 -64.85
N VAL A 599 -7.06 13.78 -64.46
CA VAL A 599 -7.90 14.00 -63.27
C VAL A 599 -9.18 14.69 -63.70
N CYS A 600 -10.31 14.09 -63.36
CA CYS A 600 -11.65 14.57 -63.64
C CYS A 600 -12.29 15.04 -62.34
N SER A 601 -12.22 16.33 -62.04
CA SER A 601 -12.66 16.84 -60.75
C SER A 601 -14.19 16.96 -60.65
N PRO A 602 -14.77 16.94 -59.44
CA PRO A 602 -16.22 17.07 -59.23
C PRO A 602 -16.81 18.42 -59.68
N ASP A 603 -16.01 19.50 -59.69
CA ASP A 603 -16.37 20.81 -60.25
C ASP A 603 -16.34 20.84 -61.79
N GLY A 604 -16.04 19.71 -62.43
CA GLY A 604 -16.10 19.55 -63.87
C GLY A 604 -14.90 20.12 -64.60
N ARG A 605 -13.71 20.11 -63.99
CA ARG A 605 -12.46 20.41 -64.69
C ARG A 605 -11.75 19.11 -65.07
N MET A 606 -11.36 19.03 -66.33
CA MET A 606 -10.50 17.98 -66.86
C MET A 606 -9.07 18.51 -66.86
N THR A 607 -8.20 17.91 -66.06
CA THR A 607 -6.76 18.23 -66.02
C THR A 607 -5.99 17.04 -66.56
N VAL A 608 -5.16 17.28 -67.57
CA VAL A 608 -4.47 16.23 -68.32
C VAL A 608 -3.01 16.60 -68.51
N VAL A 609 -2.10 15.76 -68.05
CA VAL A 609 -0.71 15.72 -68.48
C VAL A 609 -0.61 14.63 -69.54
N ALA A 610 -0.36 15.01 -70.78
CA ALA A 610 -0.25 14.06 -71.89
C ALA A 610 1.17 14.02 -72.44
N HIS A 611 1.64 12.83 -72.79
CA HIS A 611 2.88 12.65 -73.51
C HIS A 611 2.64 12.80 -75.01
N LEU A 612 3.36 13.72 -75.63
CA LEU A 612 3.06 14.20 -76.98
C LEU A 612 3.92 13.56 -78.07
N SER A 613 4.73 12.55 -77.74
CA SER A 613 5.63 11.89 -78.70
C SER A 613 4.94 11.28 -79.92
N LEU A 614 3.66 10.93 -79.80
CA LEU A 614 2.87 10.41 -80.93
C LEU A 614 2.25 11.54 -81.76
N VAL A 615 1.88 12.67 -81.14
CA VAL A 615 1.13 13.76 -81.80
C VAL A 615 2.05 14.82 -82.43
N VAL A 616 3.24 15.02 -81.87
CA VAL A 616 4.20 16.05 -82.30
C VAL A 616 5.38 15.36 -83.01
N PRO A 617 5.53 15.51 -84.34
CA PRO A 617 6.65 14.93 -85.07
C PRO A 617 7.98 15.55 -84.64
N SER A 618 9.08 14.81 -84.79
CA SER A 618 10.44 15.25 -84.39
C SER A 618 10.77 16.65 -84.91
N GLY A 619 11.03 17.60 -83.98
CA GLY A 619 11.27 19.02 -84.28
C GLY A 619 10.03 19.93 -84.23
N GLY A 620 8.84 19.40 -83.92
CA GLY A 620 7.65 20.18 -83.59
C GLY A 620 7.74 20.81 -82.19
N ILE A 621 7.05 21.92 -81.98
CA ILE A 621 7.01 22.62 -80.67
C ILE A 621 5.73 22.17 -79.94
N PRO A 622 5.83 21.42 -78.83
CA PRO A 622 4.66 20.92 -78.10
C PRO A 622 3.70 22.01 -77.64
N ALA A 623 4.17 23.21 -77.32
CA ALA A 623 3.31 24.36 -77.01
C ALA A 623 2.34 24.79 -78.14
N ARG A 624 2.47 24.22 -79.35
CA ARG A 624 1.57 24.50 -80.50
C ARG A 624 0.47 23.44 -80.69
N VAL A 625 0.36 22.45 -79.79
CA VAL A 625 -0.82 21.57 -79.77
C VAL A 625 -2.02 22.34 -79.23
N ASN A 626 -3.22 21.98 -79.68
CA ASN A 626 -4.47 22.51 -79.14
C ASN A 626 -5.48 21.37 -78.96
N LEU A 627 -6.50 21.62 -78.14
CA LEU A 627 -7.70 20.78 -78.06
C LEU A 627 -8.59 20.98 -79.30
N ILE A 628 -9.72 20.25 -79.39
CA ILE A 628 -10.70 20.36 -80.50
C ILE A 628 -10.96 21.83 -80.92
N ASP A 629 -11.12 22.72 -79.93
CA ASP A 629 -11.08 24.16 -80.14
C ASP A 629 -9.64 24.69 -80.24
N LYS A 630 -9.32 25.31 -81.38
CA LYS A 630 -7.99 25.88 -81.68
C LYS A 630 -7.57 27.01 -80.74
N TYR A 631 -8.49 27.59 -79.97
CA TYR A 631 -8.16 28.61 -78.96
C TYR A 631 -7.81 28.01 -77.59
N CYS A 632 -7.98 26.70 -77.40
CA CYS A 632 -7.62 25.99 -76.18
C CYS A 632 -6.25 25.32 -76.29
N GLY A 633 -5.21 26.10 -76.01
CA GLY A 633 -3.82 25.63 -75.90
C GLY A 633 -3.47 25.08 -74.51
N PRO A 634 -2.28 24.49 -74.35
CA PRO A 634 -1.82 23.97 -73.07
C PRO A 634 -1.50 25.08 -72.07
N LYS A 635 -1.74 24.80 -70.79
CA LYS A 635 -1.38 25.68 -69.66
C LYS A 635 0.13 25.72 -69.47
N GLU A 636 0.78 24.57 -69.58
CA GLU A 636 2.24 24.40 -69.56
C GLU A 636 2.63 23.38 -70.63
N ALA A 637 3.79 23.55 -71.26
CA ALA A 637 4.34 22.57 -72.20
C ALA A 637 5.87 22.53 -72.07
N ASP A 638 6.44 21.32 -72.08
CA ASP A 638 7.88 21.10 -72.17
C ASP A 638 8.26 20.54 -73.56
N SER A 639 9.43 19.90 -73.71
CA SER A 639 9.89 19.32 -74.97
C SER A 639 9.12 18.07 -75.41
N THR A 640 8.37 17.42 -74.51
CA THR A 640 7.74 16.11 -74.75
C THR A 640 6.30 16.01 -74.21
N ARG A 641 5.90 16.85 -73.26
CA ARG A 641 4.62 16.80 -72.56
C ARG A 641 3.90 18.13 -72.62
N ALA A 642 2.58 18.07 -72.45
CA ALA A 642 1.75 19.25 -72.25
C ALA A 642 0.70 19.02 -71.16
N LEU A 643 0.49 20.04 -70.35
CA LEU A 643 -0.55 20.12 -69.33
C LEU A 643 -1.72 20.93 -69.88
N PHE A 644 -2.89 20.31 -69.91
CA PHE A 644 -4.17 20.95 -70.19
C PHE A 644 -5.02 20.97 -68.92
N SER A 645 -5.80 22.04 -68.74
CA SER A 645 -6.69 22.13 -67.59
C SER A 645 -7.88 23.02 -67.92
N PHE A 646 -9.01 22.41 -68.25
CA PHE A 646 -10.16 23.09 -68.86
C PHE A 646 -11.51 22.52 -68.35
N PRO A 647 -12.59 23.31 -68.37
CA PRO A 647 -13.92 22.81 -68.04
C PRO A 647 -14.39 21.74 -69.04
N VAL A 648 -14.99 20.66 -68.56
CA VAL A 648 -15.43 19.51 -69.39
C VAL A 648 -16.48 19.91 -70.45
N ASN A 649 -17.22 20.99 -70.23
CA ASN A 649 -18.23 21.54 -71.14
C ASN A 649 -17.66 22.58 -72.13
N ALA A 650 -16.35 22.84 -72.13
CA ALA A 650 -15.68 23.84 -72.95
C ALA A 650 -14.68 23.20 -73.95
N CYS A 651 -13.93 24.04 -74.68
CA CYS A 651 -12.84 23.64 -75.57
C CYS A 651 -13.20 22.62 -76.66
N GLY A 652 -14.45 22.66 -77.13
CA GLY A 652 -14.94 21.76 -78.18
C GLY A 652 -15.16 20.31 -77.72
N SER A 653 -15.21 20.06 -76.40
CA SER A 653 -15.43 18.72 -75.84
C SER A 653 -16.75 18.13 -76.33
N ARG A 654 -16.71 16.88 -76.77
CA ARG A 654 -17.86 16.10 -77.19
C ARG A 654 -18.49 15.43 -75.98
N VAL A 655 -19.81 15.48 -75.88
CA VAL A 655 -20.55 14.86 -74.77
C VAL A 655 -21.29 13.64 -75.28
N MET A 656 -21.07 12.49 -74.64
CA MET A 656 -21.78 11.24 -74.88
C MET A 656 -22.61 10.90 -73.65
N LEU A 657 -23.93 10.93 -73.79
CA LEU A 657 -24.86 10.57 -72.73
C LEU A 657 -25.22 9.08 -72.84
N SER A 658 -24.94 8.31 -71.80
CA SER A 658 -25.39 6.93 -71.63
C SER A 658 -26.55 6.86 -70.63
N LYS A 659 -27.13 5.68 -70.39
CA LYS A 659 -28.24 5.49 -69.44
C LYS A 659 -27.85 5.81 -67.99
N GLU A 660 -26.58 5.59 -67.62
CA GLU A 660 -26.11 5.69 -66.24
C GLU A 660 -24.93 6.66 -66.08
N TYR A 661 -24.31 7.10 -67.17
CA TYR A 661 -23.10 7.92 -67.16
C TYR A 661 -23.11 8.98 -68.26
N VAL A 662 -22.40 10.08 -68.03
CA VAL A 662 -22.06 11.07 -69.06
C VAL A 662 -20.55 11.04 -69.29
N THR A 663 -20.13 10.97 -70.54
CA THR A 663 -18.71 10.97 -70.92
C THR A 663 -18.39 12.21 -71.72
N TYR A 664 -17.40 12.98 -71.27
CA TYR A 664 -16.83 14.11 -71.97
C TYR A 664 -15.54 13.68 -72.63
N GLU A 665 -15.44 13.89 -73.94
CA GLU A 665 -14.31 13.49 -74.77
C GLU A 665 -13.69 14.71 -75.43
N ASN A 666 -12.36 14.81 -75.39
CA ASN A 666 -11.60 15.79 -76.15
C ASN A 666 -10.39 15.13 -76.84
N GLU A 667 -9.79 15.81 -77.80
CA GLU A 667 -8.68 15.31 -78.59
C GLU A 667 -7.56 16.37 -78.65
N ILE A 668 -6.32 15.95 -78.40
CA ILE A 668 -5.13 16.78 -78.63
C ILE A 668 -4.70 16.59 -80.08
N PHE A 669 -4.57 17.69 -80.82
CA PHE A 669 -4.02 17.67 -82.17
C PHE A 669 -2.92 18.71 -82.36
N PHE A 670 -1.93 18.36 -83.19
CA PHE A 670 -0.89 19.28 -83.65
C PHE A 670 -1.25 19.85 -85.01
N SER A 671 -1.54 21.15 -85.09
CA SER A 671 -1.83 21.79 -86.38
C SER A 671 -0.54 22.06 -87.17
N LYS A 672 -0.24 21.25 -88.19
CA LYS A 672 0.79 21.59 -89.20
C LYS A 672 0.29 22.78 -90.03
N LYS A 673 0.96 23.94 -89.96
CA LYS A 673 0.76 24.99 -90.98
C LYS A 673 1.33 24.48 -92.30
N ILE A 674 0.47 23.98 -93.18
CA ILE A 674 0.82 23.65 -94.56
C ILE A 674 1.18 24.97 -95.26
N ARG A 675 2.45 25.17 -95.64
CA ARG A 675 2.82 26.21 -96.60
C ARG A 675 2.15 25.85 -97.93
N ALA A 676 1.34 26.76 -98.47
CA ALA A 676 0.59 26.56 -99.69
C ALA A 676 1.52 26.19 -100.87
N GLY A 677 1.39 24.96 -101.37
CA GLY A 677 2.13 24.45 -102.52
C GLY A 677 1.54 23.13 -103.01
N LYS A 678 0.77 23.21 -104.11
CA LYS A 678 0.13 22.16 -104.93
C LYS A 678 0.54 20.69 -104.70
N SER A 679 -0.43 19.83 -104.35
CA SER A 679 -0.97 18.77 -105.25
C SER A 679 -2.12 18.02 -104.54
N LYS A 680 -3.12 17.59 -105.33
CA LYS A 680 -4.24 16.75 -104.89
C LYS A 680 -3.80 15.28 -104.99
N SER A 681 -3.80 14.55 -103.88
CA SER A 681 -4.18 13.13 -103.81
C SER A 681 -4.18 12.65 -102.35
N ASP A 682 -5.23 11.90 -102.03
CA ASP A 682 -5.47 11.01 -100.88
C ASP A 682 -5.80 11.60 -99.48
N PRO A 683 -7.05 11.49 -98.98
CA PRO A 683 -7.44 11.94 -97.64
C PRO A 683 -7.37 10.79 -96.63
N ARG A 684 -6.19 10.25 -96.37
CA ARG A 684 -5.90 9.46 -95.15
C ARG A 684 -4.45 9.66 -94.71
N ILE A 685 -4.13 10.85 -94.21
CA ILE A 685 -3.02 10.98 -93.26
C ILE A 685 -3.69 10.83 -91.89
N ASP A 686 -3.62 9.62 -91.35
CA ASP A 686 -3.93 9.37 -89.94
C ASP A 686 -3.02 10.30 -89.15
N THR A 687 -3.62 11.35 -88.58
CA THR A 687 -2.88 12.25 -87.70
C THR A 687 -3.00 11.60 -86.35
N ASP A 688 -1.89 11.09 -85.83
CA ASP A 688 -1.86 10.49 -84.50
C ASP A 688 -2.49 11.47 -83.49
N ARG A 689 -3.47 10.97 -82.76
CA ARG A 689 -4.32 11.75 -81.85
C ARG A 689 -4.26 11.14 -80.46
N VAL A 690 -4.18 12.01 -79.47
CA VAL A 690 -4.38 11.62 -78.07
C VAL A 690 -5.79 12.02 -77.69
N THR A 691 -6.64 11.03 -77.43
CA THR A 691 -8.02 11.24 -77.01
C THR A 691 -8.08 11.13 -75.48
N MET A 692 -8.71 12.12 -74.84
CA MET A 692 -8.92 12.14 -73.40
C MET A 692 -10.42 12.07 -73.09
N LYS A 693 -10.80 11.26 -72.11
CA LYS A 693 -12.19 11.07 -71.70
C LYS A 693 -12.32 11.21 -70.19
N CYS A 694 -13.38 11.89 -69.74
CA CYS A 694 -13.83 11.89 -68.35
C CYS A 694 -15.28 11.40 -68.30
N THR A 695 -15.54 10.37 -67.51
CA THR A 695 -16.87 9.77 -67.36
C THR A 695 -17.39 10.01 -65.94
N TYR A 696 -18.58 10.58 -65.82
CA TYR A 696 -19.24 10.87 -64.54
C TYR A 696 -20.56 10.10 -64.43
N PRO A 697 -20.90 9.58 -63.23
CA PRO A 697 -22.19 8.91 -63.00
C PRO A 697 -23.34 9.92 -62.99
N LEU A 698 -24.41 9.64 -63.73
CA LEU A 698 -25.57 10.55 -63.83
C LEU A 698 -26.32 10.73 -62.51
N ALA A 699 -26.33 9.70 -61.66
CA ALA A 699 -27.01 9.74 -60.36
C ALA A 699 -26.46 10.83 -59.43
N GLY A 700 -25.21 11.22 -59.62
CA GLY A 700 -24.49 12.16 -58.78
C GLY A 700 -24.34 13.58 -59.32
N LEU A 701 -24.95 13.86 -60.47
CA LEU A 701 -24.84 15.14 -61.16
C LEU A 701 -25.92 16.13 -60.71
N HIS A 702 -25.52 17.14 -59.94
CA HIS A 702 -26.42 18.21 -59.51
C HIS A 702 -26.78 19.18 -60.65
N ARG A 703 -25.88 19.34 -61.63
CA ARG A 703 -26.09 20.21 -62.81
C ARG A 703 -25.48 19.63 -64.08
N LEU A 704 -26.33 19.04 -64.92
CA LEU A 704 -25.98 18.54 -66.24
C LEU A 704 -26.20 19.63 -67.31
N PHE A 705 -25.24 19.80 -68.24
CA PHE A 705 -25.31 20.74 -69.38
C PHE A 705 -25.35 22.25 -69.05
N SER A 706 -25.08 22.65 -67.81
CA SER A 706 -24.95 24.07 -67.45
C SER A 706 -23.70 24.67 -68.10
N VAL A 707 -23.89 25.74 -68.88
CA VAL A 707 -22.80 26.47 -69.58
C VAL A 707 -21.86 27.18 -68.60
N TYR A 708 -22.36 27.52 -67.40
CA TYR A 708 -21.64 28.36 -66.44
C TYR A 708 -21.05 27.59 -65.24
N ARG A 709 -21.58 26.40 -64.92
CA ARG A 709 -21.15 25.61 -63.75
C ARG A 709 -21.58 24.15 -63.85
N PHE A 710 -20.62 23.25 -63.98
CA PHE A 710 -20.79 21.81 -63.78
C PHE A 710 -20.58 21.49 -62.29
N GLU A 711 -21.33 20.54 -61.75
CA GLU A 711 -21.23 20.14 -60.35
C GLU A 711 -21.69 18.69 -60.19
N SER A 712 -20.80 17.86 -59.65
CA SER A 712 -20.99 16.44 -59.38
C SER A 712 -20.63 16.16 -57.91
N ASP A 713 -21.29 15.17 -57.33
CA ASP A 713 -21.00 14.66 -55.97
C ASP A 713 -19.66 13.89 -55.89
N THR A 714 -19.25 13.29 -57.01
CA THR A 714 -18.11 12.37 -57.13
C THR A 714 -17.16 12.79 -58.25
N ALA A 715 -15.89 12.42 -58.12
CA ALA A 715 -14.89 12.61 -59.17
C ALA A 715 -15.19 11.71 -60.38
N GLY A 716 -14.87 12.19 -61.58
CA GLY A 716 -15.05 11.41 -62.80
C GLY A 716 -13.92 10.40 -63.02
N VAL A 717 -14.19 9.36 -63.81
CA VAL A 717 -13.18 8.39 -64.24
C VAL A 717 -12.52 8.89 -65.51
N GLY A 718 -11.21 9.15 -65.43
CA GLY A 718 -10.39 9.64 -66.53
C GLY A 718 -9.74 8.54 -67.35
N ARG A 719 -9.65 8.71 -68.67
CA ARG A 719 -8.88 7.84 -69.57
C ARG A 719 -8.15 8.64 -70.65
N ILE A 720 -6.89 8.30 -70.89
CA ILE A 720 -6.10 8.78 -72.04
C ILE A 720 -5.96 7.61 -73.02
N LEU A 721 -6.22 7.85 -74.29
CA LEU A 721 -6.18 6.87 -75.36
C LEU A 721 -5.24 7.35 -76.47
N HIS A 722 -4.29 6.51 -76.84
CA HIS A 722 -3.34 6.74 -77.93
C HIS A 722 -3.78 5.97 -79.18
N SER A 723 -3.80 6.58 -80.36
CA SER A 723 -4.10 5.90 -81.63
C SER A 723 -2.96 4.95 -82.03
N ALA A 724 -3.24 3.66 -82.29
CA ALA A 724 -2.24 2.66 -82.70
C ALA A 724 -2.52 2.07 -84.11
N HIS A 725 -1.45 1.85 -84.89
CA HIS A 725 -1.42 1.21 -86.21
C HIS A 725 -1.91 -0.27 -86.19
N SER A 726 -2.49 -0.74 -87.30
CA SER A 726 -3.09 -2.07 -87.45
C SER A 726 -2.21 -3.12 -88.19
N GLY A 727 -2.00 -4.29 -87.55
CA GLY A 727 -1.79 -5.64 -88.15
C GLY A 727 -0.45 -6.36 -87.87
N PRO A 728 -0.34 -7.72 -87.95
CA PRO A 728 -1.26 -8.83 -87.56
C PRO A 728 -0.60 -9.91 -86.61
N GLN A 729 -1.45 -10.64 -85.83
CA GLN A 729 -1.30 -11.95 -85.09
C GLN A 729 0.11 -12.47 -84.71
N SER A 730 0.51 -12.86 -83.48
CA SER A 730 -0.06 -13.62 -82.34
C SER A 730 1.06 -13.71 -81.24
N PRO A 731 0.93 -14.28 -80.00
CA PRO A 731 -0.24 -14.61 -79.18
C PRO A 731 -0.33 -13.77 -77.89
N THR A 732 -1.43 -13.97 -77.17
CA THR A 732 -1.83 -13.35 -75.91
C THR A 732 -0.74 -13.29 -74.84
N MET A 733 -0.29 -12.09 -74.50
CA MET A 733 0.23 -11.71 -73.19
C MET A 733 -0.50 -10.41 -72.81
N GLU A 734 -1.30 -10.45 -71.75
CA GLU A 734 -1.93 -9.28 -71.17
C GLU A 734 -0.85 -8.25 -70.80
N PRO A 735 -0.90 -7.01 -71.31
CA PRO A 735 -0.12 -5.92 -70.76
C PRO A 735 -0.76 -5.52 -69.43
N THR A 736 -0.06 -5.87 -68.36
CA THR A 736 -0.33 -5.41 -67.00
C THR A 736 -0.31 -3.87 -66.96
N THR A 737 -1.27 -3.29 -66.23
CA THR A 737 -1.31 -1.89 -65.77
C THR A 737 -1.55 -0.80 -66.82
N GLY A 738 -2.79 -0.72 -67.30
CA GLY A 738 -3.44 0.57 -67.55
C GLY A 738 -4.16 1.01 -66.28
N LEU A 739 -3.86 2.21 -65.78
CA LEU A 739 -4.46 2.74 -64.56
C LEU A 739 -5.99 2.85 -64.75
N GLN A 740 -6.74 1.95 -64.13
CA GLN A 740 -8.20 1.93 -64.09
C GLN A 740 -8.64 1.96 -62.63
N THR A 741 -9.55 2.88 -62.30
CA THR A 741 -10.33 2.81 -61.06
C THR A 741 -11.36 1.66 -61.17
N PRO A 742 -11.52 0.77 -60.18
CA PRO A 742 -12.44 -0.36 -60.27
C PRO A 742 -13.92 0.06 -60.30
N LEU A 743 -14.76 -0.76 -60.94
CA LEU A 743 -16.22 -0.67 -60.92
C LEU A 743 -16.79 -1.50 -59.75
N SER A 744 -17.47 -0.87 -58.80
CA SER A 744 -18.26 -1.58 -57.78
C SER A 744 -19.57 -2.10 -58.37
N THR A 745 -19.62 -3.40 -58.67
CA THR A 745 -20.86 -4.11 -59.01
C THR A 745 -21.59 -4.58 -57.74
N THR A 746 -22.66 -3.90 -57.33
CA THR A 746 -23.57 -4.42 -56.30
C THR A 746 -24.57 -5.40 -56.93
N ARG A 747 -24.33 -6.70 -56.72
CA ARG A 747 -25.18 -7.80 -57.19
C ARG A 747 -26.35 -7.98 -56.21
N ARG A 748 -27.50 -7.32 -56.45
CA ARG A 748 -28.75 -7.61 -55.71
C ARG A 748 -29.38 -8.91 -56.24
N THR A 749 -29.36 -9.96 -55.42
CA THR A 749 -30.16 -11.17 -55.64
C THR A 749 -31.63 -10.91 -55.29
N ARG A 750 -32.50 -10.79 -56.31
CA ARG A 750 -33.94 -11.08 -56.18
C ARG A 750 -34.39 -11.97 -57.34
N ARG A 751 -34.98 -13.13 -57.01
CA ARG A 751 -35.69 -14.03 -57.94
C ARG A 751 -37.12 -13.51 -58.24
N PRO A 752 -37.80 -14.00 -59.30
CA PRO A 752 -38.44 -13.12 -60.30
C PRO A 752 -39.98 -13.11 -60.28
N VAL A 753 -40.57 -12.06 -60.85
CA VAL A 753 -41.90 -12.10 -61.50
C VAL A 753 -41.85 -11.33 -62.83
N SER A 754 -42.38 -11.97 -63.88
CA SER A 754 -42.53 -11.54 -65.28
C SER A 754 -43.60 -10.43 -65.42
N ILE A 755 -43.48 -9.43 -66.31
CA ILE A 755 -44.09 -9.38 -67.66
C ILE A 755 -43.50 -8.19 -68.48
N ARG A 756 -43.29 -8.40 -69.79
CA ARG A 756 -42.78 -7.51 -70.87
C ARG A 756 -43.82 -6.49 -71.42
N PRO A 757 -43.58 -5.74 -72.53
CA PRO A 757 -42.57 -4.69 -72.79
C PRO A 757 -43.22 -3.39 -73.37
N GLY A 758 -42.51 -2.26 -73.36
CA GLY A 758 -42.98 -1.01 -73.98
C GLY A 758 -41.90 -0.23 -74.72
N TYR A 759 -41.79 -0.51 -76.02
CA TYR A 759 -41.41 0.34 -77.17
C TYR A 759 -40.46 1.56 -76.99
N TYR A 760 -39.36 1.58 -77.74
CA TYR A 760 -38.45 2.73 -77.95
C TYR A 760 -38.94 3.69 -79.04
N PRO A 761 -38.64 4.99 -78.93
CA PRO A 761 -38.15 5.77 -80.08
C PRO A 761 -36.80 6.48 -79.80
N PRO A 762 -36.12 7.00 -80.84
CA PRO A 762 -34.69 7.23 -80.85
C PRO A 762 -34.25 8.58 -80.26
N ALA A 763 -32.99 8.64 -79.83
CA ALA A 763 -32.33 9.83 -79.29
C ALA A 763 -32.28 10.98 -80.31
N GLN A 764 -32.68 12.18 -79.87
CA GLN A 764 -32.53 13.43 -80.60
C GLN A 764 -31.30 14.20 -80.11
N TYR A 765 -30.50 14.69 -81.03
CA TYR A 765 -29.46 15.69 -80.78
C TYR A 765 -30.10 17.07 -80.65
N ILE A 766 -29.78 17.83 -79.60
CA ILE A 766 -30.21 19.23 -79.45
C ILE A 766 -28.97 20.11 -79.31
N GLN A 767 -28.89 21.13 -80.15
CA GLN A 767 -27.90 22.20 -80.10
C GLN A 767 -28.57 23.44 -79.50
N VAL A 768 -27.98 24.05 -78.46
CA VAL A 768 -28.57 25.24 -77.80
C VAL A 768 -27.55 26.38 -77.73
N SER A 769 -28.01 27.57 -78.15
CA SER A 769 -27.31 28.86 -78.24
C SER A 769 -27.39 29.68 -76.94
N SER A 770 -26.40 30.56 -76.74
CA SER A 770 -26.17 31.40 -75.55
C SER A 770 -26.93 32.74 -75.56
N PHE A 771 -27.58 33.13 -74.45
CA PHE A 771 -27.98 34.54 -74.22
C PHE A 771 -28.05 34.95 -72.71
N LEU A 772 -27.40 36.09 -72.42
CA LEU A 772 -27.49 37.09 -71.31
C LEU A 772 -27.25 36.69 -69.84
N LYS A 773 -26.29 37.24 -69.07
CA LYS A 773 -25.85 38.62 -68.67
C LYS A 773 -26.77 39.38 -67.68
N ASN A 774 -26.15 39.67 -66.51
CA ASN A 774 -26.33 40.78 -65.55
C ASN A 774 -27.56 40.81 -64.64
N ILE A 775 -27.32 40.97 -63.33
CA ILE A 775 -27.56 42.21 -62.55
C ILE A 775 -26.98 42.07 -61.12
N SER A 776 -26.50 43.19 -60.58
CA SER A 776 -25.78 43.37 -59.32
C SER A 776 -26.58 44.10 -58.23
N LYS A 777 -26.04 44.05 -57.00
CA LYS A 777 -25.87 45.11 -55.97
C LYS A 777 -26.85 45.21 -54.79
N LYS A 778 -26.21 45.23 -53.59
CA LYS A 778 -26.34 46.13 -52.39
C LYS A 778 -27.75 46.27 -51.79
N GLY A 779 -28.00 46.13 -50.49
CA GLY A 779 -27.18 46.31 -49.29
C GLY A 779 -27.71 47.50 -48.47
N ALA A 780 -28.03 47.34 -47.18
CA ALA A 780 -28.03 48.40 -46.16
C ALA A 780 -28.36 47.85 -44.75
N LYS A 781 -27.55 48.28 -43.77
CA LYS A 781 -27.71 48.15 -42.31
C LYS A 781 -28.78 49.11 -41.76
N GLY A 782 -29.30 48.81 -40.58
CA GLY A 782 -29.96 49.79 -39.70
C GLY A 782 -30.43 49.20 -38.38
N SER A 783 -29.76 49.58 -37.29
CA SER A 783 -29.95 49.22 -35.87
C SER A 783 -31.19 49.83 -35.21
N SER A 784 -31.69 49.22 -34.12
CA SER A 784 -31.94 49.95 -32.86
C SER A 784 -32.12 49.02 -31.65
N GLN A 785 -31.63 49.50 -30.50
CA GLN A 785 -31.68 48.93 -29.15
C GLN A 785 -33.07 49.05 -28.49
N VAL A 786 -33.39 48.18 -27.52
CA VAL A 786 -34.06 48.55 -26.26
C VAL A 786 -33.56 47.65 -25.12
N LYS A 787 -33.15 48.29 -24.01
CA LYS A 787 -32.86 47.74 -22.67
C LYS A 787 -34.13 47.83 -21.82
N ILE A 788 -34.35 46.92 -20.86
CA ILE A 788 -34.89 47.18 -19.50
C ILE A 788 -34.67 45.89 -18.64
N ASN A 789 -33.80 46.02 -17.63
CA ASN A 789 -33.92 45.68 -16.20
C ASN A 789 -35.13 44.81 -15.75
N THR A 790 -35.12 43.96 -14.71
CA THR A 790 -34.28 43.77 -13.50
C THR A 790 -34.83 42.56 -12.71
N ALA A 791 -34.01 42.09 -11.75
CA ALA A 791 -34.38 41.51 -10.45
C ALA A 791 -34.37 39.98 -10.30
N SER A 792 -33.23 39.50 -9.78
CA SER A 792 -33.08 38.84 -8.47
C SER A 792 -34.13 37.81 -8.02
N TYR A 793 -33.69 36.55 -7.97
CA TYR A 793 -33.54 35.77 -6.74
C TYR A 793 -32.24 34.97 -6.83
#